data_AF-E0S4S6-F1
#
_entry.id   AF-E0S4S6-F1
#
_cell.length_a   1.000
_cell.length_b   1.000
_cell.length_c   1.000
_cell.angle_alpha   90.00
_cell.angle_beta   90.00
_cell.angle_gamma   90.00
#
_symmetry.space_group_name_H-M   'P 1'
#
loop_
_entity.id
_entity.type
_entity.pdbx_description
1 polymer ?
#
loop_
_entity_poly.entity_id
_entity_poly.type
_entity_poly.pdbx_seq_one_letter_code
_entity_poly.pdbx_strand_id
1 'polypeptide(L)'
;MRFKKIIAFAASMAVLATTIVPVNCLGLDPAHVIDGYEVYEPLFVHTPVISPVVITDGEGHAIPDKGKGRTELISENPTPWYQLRLDTEYIMHWDSMKHREILGYDESGENPSKYDKYTQNKWMKFPFEVLYDGVYYELQADNYTNWIKIKKPADWHDTVDNHWIDTPIYIPSYAREMGEVGNEGSIFYKVEAINVDGDLAEHYSEEEEKGNLWFNLVIADDGAKYVATYEIPIQLSGWIYDFTITGTDNGSLYAGESVLGSNELSFVMSKNEKKTGTKNRFGEDNQRYLLDGSVESTWPEKNTITLTDGKSPQFKKQGALWKGQTFSFEVKTIANLWNENDKVDIIPTFTYVDNSGNKVDSDHIKVFYNNSDGSGSYIEYGTSRDTITSNWLNTKIGTKMQEGAYYTKEMTDTESGGSARKYHFGDWSNFTAEQYNSDYSLTGANQLTSEKVLGRSTRSYCLSHIILNKNLRLYSGEWEQLSWNTKDTATEFESVLRYSDLDNDGTVDTGWLAEDTDRFRTSMQTWYGQFYVPSDLFIVDLNKHPGFDMETYMASANGGLGIKEDDPVFEKSGYLIVNFNIRTYKDGKAHLRYLGGAFGGDMWEIEGFNTMPLSGDPTPIPDFEEGDVVVIDLEKSVKDKYSPGIFGVN
;
A
#
# COMPACT_ATOMS: atom_id res chain seq x y z
N MET A 1 -26.45 -19.51 53.66
CA MET A 1 -26.19 -20.57 52.66
C MET A 1 -27.04 -20.21 51.46
N ARG A 2 -26.54 -19.51 50.45
CA ARG A 2 -25.77 -20.01 49.29
C ARG A 2 -26.41 -21.22 48.61
N PHE A 3 -26.63 -21.02 47.31
CA PHE A 3 -26.92 -21.97 46.21
C PHE A 3 -28.41 -22.21 45.92
N LYS A 4 -28.88 -22.44 44.68
CA LYS A 4 -28.30 -22.53 43.32
C LYS A 4 -29.48 -22.54 42.32
N LYS A 5 -29.33 -21.91 41.14
CA LYS A 5 -30.29 -21.89 40.02
C LYS A 5 -30.48 -23.29 39.38
N ILE A 6 -31.72 -23.63 38.97
CA ILE A 6 -32.04 -24.70 38.00
C ILE A 6 -32.85 -24.09 36.85
N ILE A 7 -32.50 -24.43 35.61
CA ILE A 7 -33.07 -23.95 34.34
C ILE A 7 -34.04 -25.02 33.81
N ALA A 8 -35.25 -24.62 33.40
CA ALA A 8 -36.20 -25.48 32.68
C ALA A 8 -36.59 -24.83 31.34
N PHE A 9 -36.51 -25.60 30.25
CA PHE A 9 -36.88 -25.21 28.90
C PHE A 9 -38.37 -25.49 28.62
N ALA A 10 -39.06 -24.52 28.04
CA ALA A 10 -40.36 -24.74 27.38
C ALA A 10 -40.36 -24.05 26.02
N ALA A 11 -40.60 -24.84 24.96
CA ALA A 11 -40.80 -24.36 23.61
C ALA A 11 -42.31 -24.24 23.34
N SER A 12 -42.86 -23.04 23.15
CA SER A 12 -44.06 -22.85 22.32
C SER A 12 -44.41 -21.37 22.05
N MET A 13 -44.65 -21.10 20.76
CA MET A 13 -45.58 -20.14 20.15
C MET A 13 -45.57 -18.66 20.55
N ALA A 14 -45.35 -17.82 19.53
CA ALA A 14 -45.53 -16.38 19.55
C ALA A 14 -47.00 -15.99 19.74
N VAL A 15 -47.28 -15.08 20.68
CA VAL A 15 -48.43 -14.16 20.66
C VAL A 15 -48.00 -12.85 21.33
N LEU A 16 -48.17 -11.73 20.61
CA LEU A 16 -48.17 -10.39 21.18
C LEU A 16 -49.21 -10.29 22.30
N ALA A 17 -48.78 -10.06 23.52
CA ALA A 17 -49.47 -9.32 24.59
C ALA A 17 -48.69 -9.55 25.88
N THR A 18 -48.47 -8.49 26.65
CA THR A 18 -48.15 -8.53 28.08
C THR A 18 -49.20 -9.40 28.79
N THR A 19 -48.96 -10.70 28.83
CA THR A 19 -49.81 -11.66 29.52
C THR A 19 -48.88 -12.45 30.40
N ILE A 20 -49.03 -12.27 31.70
CA ILE A 20 -48.52 -13.21 32.70
C ILE A 20 -49.16 -14.55 32.34
N VAL A 21 -48.39 -15.48 31.78
CA VAL A 21 -48.87 -16.84 31.52
C VAL A 21 -48.58 -17.64 32.79
N PRO A 22 -49.59 -17.99 33.61
CA PRO A 22 -49.38 -18.94 34.68
C PRO A 22 -49.11 -20.31 34.05
N VAL A 23 -47.86 -20.75 34.08
CA VAL A 23 -47.51 -22.13 33.71
C VAL A 23 -48.02 -23.03 34.83
N ASN A 24 -49.04 -23.85 34.53
CA ASN A 24 -49.56 -24.81 35.49
C ASN A 24 -48.64 -26.03 35.48
N CYS A 25 -47.72 -26.11 36.43
CA CYS A 25 -46.81 -27.24 36.61
C CYS A 25 -47.52 -28.44 37.25
N LEU A 26 -48.61 -28.93 36.64
CA LEU A 26 -49.26 -30.17 37.05
C LEU A 26 -48.44 -31.35 36.51
N GLY A 27 -47.60 -31.94 37.36
CA GLY A 27 -46.89 -33.20 37.05
C GLY A 27 -45.41 -33.25 37.41
N LEU A 28 -44.83 -32.23 38.04
CA LEU A 28 -43.46 -32.33 38.55
C LEU A 28 -43.43 -33.16 39.84
N ASP A 29 -42.56 -34.18 39.85
CA ASP A 29 -42.27 -34.99 41.03
C ASP A 29 -41.80 -34.08 42.18
N PRO A 30 -42.49 -34.05 43.33
CA PRO A 30 -42.13 -33.24 44.47
C PRO A 30 -40.69 -33.45 44.97
N ALA A 31 -40.05 -34.57 44.62
CA ALA A 31 -38.64 -34.83 44.92
C ALA A 31 -37.66 -33.87 44.23
N HIS A 32 -38.10 -33.11 43.23
CA HIS A 32 -37.27 -32.13 42.50
C HIS A 32 -37.56 -30.67 42.86
N VAL A 33 -38.42 -30.41 43.85
CA VAL A 33 -38.68 -29.07 44.39
C VAL A 33 -37.93 -28.94 45.72
N ILE A 34 -37.01 -27.99 45.81
CA ILE A 34 -36.22 -27.76 47.02
C ILE A 34 -37.02 -26.83 47.96
N ASP A 35 -37.07 -27.19 49.25
CA ASP A 35 -37.78 -26.44 50.30
C ASP A 35 -37.36 -24.95 50.35
N GLY A 36 -38.35 -24.06 50.35
CA GLY A 36 -38.17 -22.60 50.51
C GLY A 36 -38.59 -21.73 49.32
N TYR A 37 -39.11 -22.31 48.23
CA TYR A 37 -39.62 -21.58 47.07
C TYR A 37 -41.15 -21.70 46.96
N GLU A 38 -41.85 -20.59 46.71
CA GLU A 38 -43.28 -20.61 46.38
C GLU A 38 -43.49 -20.76 44.86
N VAL A 39 -44.63 -21.34 44.49
CA VAL A 39 -44.96 -21.92 43.18
C VAL A 39 -45.02 -20.90 42.01
N TYR A 40 -44.80 -19.60 42.25
CA TYR A 40 -45.06 -18.52 41.28
C TYR A 40 -44.02 -17.40 41.27
N GLU A 41 -42.74 -17.72 41.05
CA GLU A 41 -41.76 -16.69 40.67
C GLU A 41 -41.74 -16.46 39.15
N PRO A 42 -41.64 -15.20 38.69
CA PRO A 42 -41.51 -14.89 37.27
C PRO A 42 -40.21 -15.48 36.70
N LEU A 43 -40.34 -16.29 35.65
CA LEU A 43 -39.22 -16.88 34.93
C LEU A 43 -38.62 -15.85 33.96
N PHE A 44 -37.41 -15.35 34.25
CA PHE A 44 -36.67 -14.52 33.31
C PHE A 44 -35.94 -15.42 32.30
N VAL A 45 -36.49 -15.51 31.07
CA VAL A 45 -35.82 -16.22 29.97
C VAL A 45 -34.76 -15.30 29.36
N HIS A 46 -33.50 -15.52 29.72
CA HIS A 46 -32.37 -14.92 29.01
C HIS A 46 -32.11 -15.72 27.73
N THR A 47 -32.27 -15.07 26.58
CA THR A 47 -31.63 -15.50 25.32
C THR A 47 -30.44 -14.56 25.08
N PRO A 48 -29.23 -14.87 25.60
CA PRO A 48 -28.05 -14.12 25.17
C PRO A 48 -27.80 -14.48 23.71
N VAL A 49 -28.16 -13.56 22.82
CA VAL A 49 -27.84 -13.69 21.41
C VAL A 49 -26.46 -13.09 21.22
N ILE A 50 -25.51 -13.92 20.83
CA ILE A 50 -24.20 -13.48 20.35
C ILE A 50 -24.08 -13.89 18.88
N SER A 51 -23.25 -13.19 18.14
CA SER A 51 -22.85 -13.61 16.81
C SER A 51 -21.39 -13.19 16.63
N PRO A 52 -20.44 -14.09 16.97
CA PRO A 52 -19.01 -13.81 16.83
C PRO A 52 -18.65 -13.52 15.38
N VAL A 53 -17.75 -12.57 15.16
CA VAL A 53 -17.30 -12.20 13.82
C VAL A 53 -15.92 -12.75 13.53
N VAL A 54 -15.77 -13.30 12.33
CA VAL A 54 -14.49 -13.62 11.69
C VAL A 54 -14.33 -12.67 10.51
N ILE A 55 -13.15 -12.06 10.37
CA ILE A 55 -12.86 -11.18 9.24
C ILE A 55 -12.19 -12.02 8.16
N THR A 56 -12.78 -12.03 6.98
CA THR A 56 -12.26 -12.69 5.78
C THR A 56 -11.89 -11.65 4.72
N ASP A 57 -11.16 -12.06 3.68
CA ASP A 57 -10.94 -11.18 2.53
C ASP A 57 -12.25 -10.91 1.77
N GLY A 58 -12.19 -10.03 0.76
CA GLY A 58 -13.34 -9.66 -0.07
C GLY A 58 -13.98 -10.83 -0.84
N GLU A 59 -13.33 -11.99 -0.93
CA GLU A 59 -13.89 -13.20 -1.55
C GLU A 59 -14.46 -14.19 -0.52
N GLY A 60 -14.40 -13.85 0.78
CA GLY A 60 -14.86 -14.72 1.85
C GLY A 60 -13.84 -15.79 2.28
N HIS A 61 -12.60 -15.72 1.77
CA HIS A 61 -11.55 -16.65 2.18
C HIS A 61 -10.91 -16.21 3.50
N ALA A 62 -10.49 -17.19 4.30
CA ALA A 62 -9.78 -16.93 5.54
C ALA A 62 -8.47 -16.18 5.27
N ILE A 63 -8.25 -15.08 5.98
CA ILE A 63 -7.00 -14.32 5.89
C ILE A 63 -5.90 -15.14 6.59
N PRO A 64 -4.85 -15.59 5.89
CA PRO A 64 -3.74 -16.33 6.50
C PRO A 64 -3.12 -15.57 7.66
N ASP A 65 -2.98 -16.25 8.80
CA ASP A 65 -2.54 -15.68 10.10
C ASP A 65 -3.19 -14.33 10.45
N LYS A 66 -4.44 -14.11 9.99
CA LYS A 66 -5.18 -12.86 10.19
C LYS A 66 -4.45 -11.62 9.67
N GLY A 67 -3.58 -11.78 8.67
CA GLY A 67 -2.81 -10.72 8.04
C GLY A 67 -1.43 -10.46 8.67
N LYS A 68 -1.08 -11.14 9.77
CA LYS A 68 0.21 -10.96 10.45
C LYS A 68 1.39 -11.33 9.56
N GLY A 69 2.42 -10.48 9.55
CA GLY A 69 3.60 -10.66 8.70
C GLY A 69 3.34 -10.51 7.20
N ARG A 70 2.12 -10.14 6.80
CA ARG A 70 1.75 -9.80 5.41
C ARG A 70 1.52 -8.30 5.24
N THR A 71 1.79 -7.47 6.24
CA THR A 71 1.76 -6.01 6.08
C THR A 71 3.12 -5.52 5.62
N GLU A 72 3.14 -4.30 5.09
CA GLU A 72 4.37 -3.59 4.76
C GLU A 72 4.92 -2.81 5.94
N LEU A 73 4.32 -2.92 7.13
CA LEU A 73 4.77 -2.19 8.30
C LEU A 73 6.19 -2.63 8.69
N ILE A 74 7.04 -1.64 8.95
CA ILE A 74 8.39 -1.89 9.49
C ILE A 74 8.30 -2.29 10.97
N SER A 75 7.40 -1.65 11.71
CA SER A 75 7.16 -1.93 13.12
C SER A 75 5.77 -2.51 13.32
N GLU A 76 5.65 -3.82 13.15
CA GLU A 76 4.39 -4.54 13.38
C GLU A 76 4.03 -4.58 14.87
N ASN A 77 2.76 -4.33 15.20
CA ASN A 77 2.25 -4.55 16.54
C ASN A 77 1.80 -6.02 16.63
N PRO A 78 2.34 -6.83 17.56
CA PRO A 78 1.98 -8.24 17.66
C PRO A 78 0.62 -8.47 18.37
N THR A 79 0.11 -7.46 19.08
CA THR A 79 -1.07 -7.56 19.95
C THR A 79 -2.43 -7.60 19.23
N PRO A 80 -2.64 -6.91 18.09
CA PRO A 80 -3.88 -6.98 17.33
C PRO A 80 -4.22 -8.39 16.89
N TRP A 81 -5.51 -8.64 16.73
CA TRP A 81 -6.00 -9.92 16.22
C TRP A 81 -5.91 -9.97 14.70
N TYR A 82 -6.24 -8.86 14.02
CA TYR A 82 -6.14 -8.73 12.57
C TYR A 82 -5.25 -7.56 12.17
N GLN A 83 -4.51 -7.74 11.09
CA GLN A 83 -3.81 -6.68 10.38
C GLN A 83 -4.49 -6.49 9.01
N LEU A 84 -5.07 -5.32 8.79
CA LEU A 84 -5.87 -4.94 7.61
C LEU A 84 -5.13 -3.87 6.80
N ARG A 85 -5.55 -3.68 5.54
CA ARG A 85 -4.95 -2.74 4.59
C ARG A 85 -5.97 -1.71 4.11
N LEU A 86 -5.48 -0.51 3.81
CA LEU A 86 -6.24 0.53 3.11
C LEU A 86 -6.55 0.09 1.67
N ASP A 87 -7.62 0.64 1.08
CA ASP A 87 -8.07 0.32 -0.27
C ASP A 87 -8.27 -1.20 -0.45
N THR A 88 -8.99 -1.82 0.50
CA THR A 88 -9.23 -3.26 0.49
C THR A 88 -10.64 -3.57 0.97
N GLU A 89 -11.27 -4.54 0.32
CA GLU A 89 -12.55 -5.11 0.73
C GLU A 89 -12.37 -6.27 1.70
N TYR A 90 -13.22 -6.31 2.71
CA TYR A 90 -13.26 -7.37 3.71
C TYR A 90 -14.71 -7.79 3.95
N ILE A 91 -14.90 -9.05 4.34
CA ILE A 91 -16.20 -9.54 4.77
C ILE A 91 -16.16 -9.80 6.27
N MET A 92 -17.13 -9.23 7.00
CA MET A 92 -17.38 -9.55 8.40
C MET A 92 -18.34 -10.74 8.44
N HIS A 93 -17.80 -11.95 8.61
CA HIS A 93 -18.57 -13.18 8.71
C HIS A 93 -19.11 -13.35 10.13
N TRP A 94 -20.42 -13.21 10.29
CA TRP A 94 -21.17 -13.36 11.52
C TRP A 94 -21.58 -14.82 11.74
N ASP A 95 -20.92 -15.49 12.68
CA ASP A 95 -21.28 -16.85 13.06
C ASP A 95 -22.61 -16.82 13.82
N SER A 96 -23.67 -17.27 13.16
CA SER A 96 -25.03 -17.33 13.72
C SER A 96 -25.34 -18.66 14.39
N MET A 97 -24.43 -19.65 14.33
CA MET A 97 -24.62 -20.98 14.92
C MET A 97 -24.09 -21.08 16.35
N LYS A 98 -23.18 -20.19 16.72
CA LYS A 98 -22.62 -20.14 18.08
C LYS A 98 -23.53 -19.41 19.06
N HIS A 99 -23.64 -20.00 20.24
CA HIS A 99 -24.18 -19.37 21.44
C HIS A 99 -23.11 -19.36 22.53
N ARG A 100 -23.33 -18.58 23.58
CA ARG A 100 -22.53 -18.68 24.81
C ARG A 100 -22.71 -20.09 25.36
N GLU A 101 -21.63 -20.86 25.62
CA GLU A 101 -21.59 -22.28 26.04
C GLU A 101 -22.47 -22.61 27.29
N ILE A 102 -23.76 -22.37 27.19
CA ILE A 102 -24.75 -22.48 28.24
C ILE A 102 -25.30 -23.89 28.12
N LEU A 103 -25.16 -24.64 29.21
CA LEU A 103 -25.65 -26.01 29.32
C LEU A 103 -27.14 -26.10 28.90
N GLY A 104 -27.43 -26.90 27.87
CA GLY A 104 -28.79 -27.11 27.34
C GLY A 104 -29.13 -26.33 26.07
N TYR A 105 -28.21 -25.48 25.59
CA TYR A 105 -28.22 -24.96 24.22
C TYR A 105 -27.21 -25.77 23.39
N ASP A 106 -27.64 -26.26 22.23
CA ASP A 106 -26.79 -26.95 21.24
C ASP A 106 -26.59 -26.06 20.01
N GLU A 107 -25.67 -26.39 19.11
CA GLU A 107 -25.54 -25.73 17.80
C GLU A 107 -26.92 -25.65 17.10
N SER A 108 -27.23 -24.49 16.51
CA SER A 108 -28.50 -24.32 15.80
C SER A 108 -28.38 -24.76 14.35
N GLY A 109 -29.37 -25.50 13.85
CA GLY A 109 -29.43 -25.90 12.43
C GLY A 109 -29.54 -24.73 11.45
N GLU A 110 -29.46 -25.05 10.16
CA GLU A 110 -29.34 -24.07 9.08
C GLU A 110 -30.62 -23.24 8.83
N ASN A 111 -30.41 -21.93 8.85
CA ASN A 111 -31.14 -20.81 8.26
C ASN A 111 -32.71 -20.73 8.32
N PRO A 112 -33.28 -19.77 9.09
CA PRO A 112 -32.58 -18.93 10.06
C PRO A 112 -32.10 -19.79 11.22
N SER A 113 -30.90 -19.48 11.70
CA SER A 113 -30.39 -20.07 12.93
C SER A 113 -31.43 -19.87 14.05
N LYS A 114 -31.50 -20.81 15.01
CA LYS A 114 -32.39 -20.65 16.17
C LYS A 114 -32.09 -19.34 16.91
N TYR A 115 -30.87 -18.84 16.81
CA TYR A 115 -30.39 -17.62 17.45
C TYR A 115 -30.76 -16.36 16.65
N ASP A 116 -30.65 -16.38 15.32
CA ASP A 116 -31.04 -15.26 14.46
C ASP A 116 -32.52 -14.87 14.60
N LYS A 117 -33.39 -15.85 14.88
CA LYS A 117 -34.80 -15.61 15.21
C LYS A 117 -34.98 -14.69 16.41
N TYR A 118 -34.07 -14.75 17.38
CA TYR A 118 -34.11 -13.94 18.60
C TYR A 118 -33.22 -12.70 18.51
N THR A 119 -32.53 -12.49 17.38
CA THR A 119 -31.75 -11.28 17.11
C THR A 119 -32.64 -10.19 16.52
N GLN A 120 -32.69 -9.03 17.16
CA GLN A 120 -33.34 -7.84 16.63
C GLN A 120 -32.45 -7.15 15.61
N ASN A 121 -31.23 -6.78 16.02
CA ASN A 121 -30.28 -6.00 15.24
C ASN A 121 -28.84 -6.48 15.47
N LYS A 122 -28.00 -6.37 14.44
CA LYS A 122 -26.54 -6.45 14.53
C LYS A 122 -25.95 -5.08 14.19
N TRP A 123 -24.85 -4.73 14.84
CA TRP A 123 -24.18 -3.45 14.67
C TRP A 123 -22.67 -3.59 14.71
N MET A 124 -21.99 -2.72 13.98
CA MET A 124 -20.54 -2.57 13.99
C MET A 124 -20.15 -1.10 14.14
N LYS A 125 -19.00 -0.81 14.74
CA LYS A 125 -18.46 0.54 14.91
C LYS A 125 -16.95 0.49 14.73
N PHE A 126 -16.43 1.32 13.83
CA PHE A 126 -15.04 1.25 13.39
C PHE A 126 -14.20 2.38 13.97
N PRO A 127 -12.93 2.12 14.27
CA PRO A 127 -11.97 3.14 14.67
C PRO A 127 -11.32 3.84 13.45
N PHE A 128 -11.83 3.62 12.24
CA PHE A 128 -11.40 4.24 10.98
C PHE A 128 -12.62 4.36 10.05
N GLU A 129 -12.49 5.15 9.00
CA GLU A 129 -13.52 5.37 7.99
C GLU A 129 -13.78 4.08 7.18
N VAL A 130 -15.05 3.80 6.90
CA VAL A 130 -15.45 2.62 6.10
C VAL A 130 -16.60 2.95 5.15
N LEU A 131 -16.66 2.27 4.02
CA LEU A 131 -17.81 2.24 3.13
C LEU A 131 -18.61 0.96 3.39
N TYR A 132 -19.91 1.12 3.62
CA TYR A 132 -20.85 0.01 3.80
C TYR A 132 -22.19 0.34 3.13
N ASP A 133 -22.70 -0.57 2.28
CA ASP A 133 -23.99 -0.44 1.58
C ASP A 133 -24.16 0.92 0.85
N GLY A 134 -23.09 1.38 0.21
CA GLY A 134 -23.06 2.65 -0.54
C GLY A 134 -22.99 3.92 0.33
N VAL A 135 -22.78 3.78 1.64
CA VAL A 135 -22.67 4.90 2.59
C VAL A 135 -21.28 4.94 3.23
N TYR A 136 -20.61 6.08 3.13
CA TYR A 136 -19.36 6.34 3.84
C TYR A 136 -19.64 6.72 5.30
N TYR A 137 -18.96 6.03 6.20
CA TYR A 137 -19.04 6.26 7.63
C TYR A 137 -17.77 6.95 8.11
N GLU A 138 -17.94 8.22 8.46
CA GLU A 138 -16.88 9.13 8.88
C GLU A 138 -16.60 9.03 10.39
N LEU A 139 -15.36 9.34 10.77
CA LEU A 139 -14.98 9.42 12.17
C LEU A 139 -15.65 10.60 12.87
N GLN A 140 -16.14 10.34 14.07
CA GLN A 140 -16.70 11.34 14.97
C GLN A 140 -15.62 11.86 15.92
N ALA A 141 -15.98 12.83 16.78
CA ALA A 141 -15.06 13.43 17.74
C ALA A 141 -14.45 12.43 18.74
N ASP A 142 -15.08 11.27 18.94
CA ASP A 142 -14.57 10.19 19.79
C ASP A 142 -13.56 9.27 19.07
N ASN A 143 -13.18 9.61 17.83
CA ASN A 143 -12.30 8.83 16.97
C ASN A 143 -12.90 7.50 16.47
N TYR A 144 -14.22 7.37 16.43
CA TYR A 144 -14.89 6.23 15.85
C TYR A 144 -16.03 6.65 14.92
N THR A 145 -16.46 5.76 14.04
CA THR A 145 -17.71 5.95 13.29
C THR A 145 -18.92 5.98 14.23
N ASN A 146 -20.05 6.48 13.76
CA ASN A 146 -21.32 6.12 14.39
C ASN A 146 -21.54 4.60 14.33
N TRP A 147 -22.39 4.06 15.21
CA TRP A 147 -22.81 2.66 15.13
C TRP A 147 -23.51 2.39 13.79
N ILE A 148 -22.98 1.45 13.02
CA ILE A 148 -23.47 1.04 11.72
C ILE A 148 -24.43 -0.12 11.93
N LYS A 149 -25.69 0.08 11.56
CA LYS A 149 -26.71 -0.98 11.60
C LYS A 149 -26.53 -1.90 10.41
N ILE A 150 -26.37 -3.21 10.67
CA ILE A 150 -26.32 -4.19 9.59
C ILE A 150 -27.70 -4.28 8.92
N LYS A 151 -27.72 -4.51 7.60
CA LYS A 151 -28.92 -4.59 6.77
C LYS A 151 -29.54 -5.97 6.91
N LYS A 152 -30.81 -6.02 7.30
CA LYS A 152 -31.53 -7.29 7.50
C LYS A 152 -31.94 -7.90 6.17
N PRO A 153 -31.76 -9.21 5.95
CA PRO A 153 -32.22 -9.86 4.74
C PRO A 153 -33.74 -9.72 4.64
N ALA A 154 -34.23 -9.48 3.42
CA ALA A 154 -35.66 -9.43 3.14
C ALA A 154 -36.30 -10.82 3.26
N ASP A 155 -35.55 -11.86 2.86
CA ASP A 155 -35.89 -13.27 3.02
C ASP A 155 -34.70 -14.00 3.66
N TRP A 156 -34.95 -14.79 4.71
CA TRP A 156 -33.91 -15.55 5.40
C TRP A 156 -33.33 -16.67 4.54
N HIS A 157 -34.05 -17.13 3.52
CA HIS A 157 -33.54 -18.13 2.58
C HIS A 157 -32.67 -17.54 1.47
N ASP A 158 -32.52 -16.21 1.43
CA ASP A 158 -31.60 -15.57 0.51
C ASP A 158 -30.15 -15.82 0.94
N THR A 159 -29.40 -16.47 0.06
CA THR A 159 -27.97 -16.71 0.22
C THR A 159 -27.14 -15.69 -0.55
N VAL A 160 -27.78 -14.87 -1.40
CA VAL A 160 -27.11 -13.81 -2.17
C VAL A 160 -27.28 -12.52 -1.38
N ASP A 161 -26.19 -11.80 -1.11
CA ASP A 161 -26.23 -10.50 -0.43
C ASP A 161 -26.80 -10.51 1.01
N ASN A 162 -26.62 -11.62 1.74
CA ASN A 162 -27.10 -11.73 3.12
C ASN A 162 -26.11 -11.11 4.11
N HIS A 163 -26.20 -9.78 4.27
CA HIS A 163 -25.38 -9.02 5.21
C HIS A 163 -25.49 -9.48 6.68
N TRP A 164 -26.54 -10.22 7.06
CA TRP A 164 -26.66 -10.78 8.41
C TRP A 164 -25.70 -11.92 8.70
N ILE A 165 -25.21 -12.59 7.64
CA ILE A 165 -24.19 -13.64 7.69
C ILE A 165 -22.86 -13.04 7.23
N ASP A 166 -22.83 -12.46 6.04
CA ASP A 166 -21.61 -11.93 5.42
C ASP A 166 -21.79 -10.45 5.12
N THR A 167 -21.26 -9.58 5.99
CA THR A 167 -21.31 -8.13 5.78
C THR A 167 -20.07 -7.66 5.00
N PRO A 168 -20.17 -7.30 3.71
CA PRO A 168 -19.05 -6.71 2.99
C PRO A 168 -18.80 -5.28 3.47
N ILE A 169 -17.54 -4.91 3.62
CA ILE A 169 -17.10 -3.54 3.86
C ILE A 169 -15.93 -3.21 2.94
N TYR A 170 -15.79 -1.94 2.58
CA TYR A 170 -14.60 -1.43 1.92
C TYR A 170 -13.92 -0.41 2.84
N ILE A 171 -12.61 -0.53 3.00
CA ILE A 171 -11.79 0.44 3.73
C ILE A 171 -11.20 1.43 2.72
N PRO A 172 -11.63 2.71 2.72
CA PRO A 172 -11.15 3.69 1.75
C PRO A 172 -9.65 3.97 1.86
N SER A 173 -9.04 4.38 0.74
CA SER A 173 -7.62 4.76 0.68
C SER A 173 -7.24 5.91 1.62
N TYR A 174 -8.20 6.78 1.95
CA TYR A 174 -8.03 7.92 2.84
C TYR A 174 -8.33 7.62 4.31
N ALA A 175 -8.74 6.38 4.63
CA ALA A 175 -9.06 6.04 6.01
C ALA A 175 -7.83 6.21 6.93
N ARG A 176 -8.10 6.55 8.19
CA ARG A 176 -7.07 6.75 9.20
C ARG A 176 -6.37 5.44 9.54
N GLU A 177 -5.07 5.39 9.29
CA GLU A 177 -4.20 4.31 9.75
C GLU A 177 -4.09 4.26 11.28
N MET A 178 -3.98 3.04 11.83
CA MET A 178 -3.90 2.84 13.28
C MET A 178 -3.42 1.44 13.69
N GLY A 179 -3.33 1.22 14.99
CA GLY A 179 -2.84 -0.03 15.58
C GLY A 179 -1.33 -0.05 15.81
N GLU A 180 -0.63 1.05 15.52
CA GLU A 180 0.73 1.28 15.99
C GLU A 180 0.78 1.32 17.53
N VAL A 181 1.93 0.99 18.13
CA VAL A 181 2.10 1.00 19.58
C VAL A 181 1.82 2.41 20.14
N GLY A 182 0.83 2.52 21.03
CA GLY A 182 0.33 3.78 21.58
C GLY A 182 -0.77 4.47 20.77
N ASN A 183 -1.22 3.86 19.67
CA ASN A 183 -2.38 4.27 18.87
C ASN A 183 -3.23 3.03 18.50
N GLU A 184 -3.49 2.16 19.49
CA GLU A 184 -4.28 0.95 19.31
C GLU A 184 -5.78 1.25 19.08
N GLY A 185 -6.44 0.41 18.27
CA GLY A 185 -7.87 0.52 17.99
C GLY A 185 -8.52 -0.85 17.85
N SER A 186 -9.83 -0.90 18.11
CA SER A 186 -10.63 -2.11 18.00
C SER A 186 -11.90 -1.85 17.19
N ILE A 187 -12.34 -2.83 16.41
CA ILE A 187 -13.69 -2.81 15.83
C ILE A 187 -14.65 -3.28 16.91
N PHE A 188 -15.67 -2.48 17.19
CA PHE A 188 -16.72 -2.84 18.15
C PHE A 188 -17.91 -3.48 17.44
N TYR A 189 -18.43 -4.54 18.04
CA TYR A 189 -19.62 -5.25 17.57
C TYR A 189 -20.68 -5.23 18.66
N LYS A 190 -21.94 -5.14 18.25
CA LYS A 190 -23.09 -5.16 19.14
C LYS A 190 -24.23 -5.99 18.54
N VAL A 191 -24.80 -6.88 19.34
CA VAL A 191 -25.95 -7.72 18.96
C VAL A 191 -27.07 -7.47 19.97
N GLU A 192 -28.24 -7.09 19.47
CA GLU A 192 -29.43 -6.78 20.26
C GLU A 192 -30.45 -7.91 20.11
N ALA A 193 -30.95 -8.46 21.21
CA ALA A 193 -32.01 -9.46 21.16
C ALA A 193 -33.39 -8.82 20.90
N ILE A 194 -34.36 -9.61 20.45
CA ILE A 194 -35.74 -9.19 20.14
C ILE A 194 -36.50 -8.57 21.32
N ASN A 195 -36.03 -8.79 22.54
CA ASN A 195 -36.63 -8.28 23.78
C ASN A 195 -36.03 -6.96 24.26
N VAL A 196 -35.13 -6.33 23.48
CA VAL A 196 -34.64 -4.97 23.78
C VAL A 196 -35.80 -3.98 23.56
N ASP A 197 -36.18 -3.27 24.62
CA ASP A 197 -37.26 -2.26 24.58
C ASP A 197 -36.75 -0.93 23.99
N GLY A 198 -37.58 -0.28 23.19
CA GLY A 198 -37.17 0.59 22.09
C GLY A 198 -36.68 2.01 22.40
N ASP A 199 -36.12 2.30 23.57
CA ASP A 199 -35.61 3.64 23.89
C ASP A 199 -34.36 3.58 24.81
N LEU A 200 -33.17 3.54 24.19
CA LEU A 200 -31.84 3.27 24.78
C LEU A 200 -31.18 4.49 25.45
N ALA A 201 -31.92 5.32 26.18
CA ALA A 201 -31.36 6.62 26.59
C ALA A 201 -30.45 6.58 27.85
N GLU A 202 -30.74 5.88 28.96
CA GLU A 202 -29.95 6.02 30.20
C GLU A 202 -30.15 4.86 31.21
N HIS A 203 -29.10 4.12 31.68
CA HIS A 203 -29.24 3.17 32.82
C HIS A 203 -27.94 2.50 33.38
N TYR A 204 -27.86 2.37 34.71
CA TYR A 204 -26.64 2.15 35.52
C TYR A 204 -26.16 0.70 35.85
N SER A 205 -24.91 0.63 36.34
CA SER A 205 -23.87 -0.43 36.24
C SER A 205 -23.57 -1.34 37.45
N GLU A 206 -24.26 -1.27 38.59
CA GLU A 206 -23.73 -1.87 39.85
C GLU A 206 -24.04 -3.37 40.11
N GLU A 207 -24.82 -4.08 39.29
CA GLU A 207 -25.19 -5.50 39.51
C GLU A 207 -24.56 -6.51 38.53
N GLU A 208 -23.72 -6.06 37.59
CA GLU A 208 -23.21 -6.85 36.46
C GLU A 208 -21.95 -7.69 36.74
N GLU A 209 -21.23 -7.38 37.82
CA GLU A 209 -19.91 -7.95 38.16
C GLU A 209 -19.94 -9.47 38.47
N LYS A 210 -21.11 -10.06 38.74
CA LYS A 210 -21.24 -11.45 39.23
C LYS A 210 -21.62 -12.50 38.17
N GLY A 211 -21.86 -12.11 36.92
CA GLY A 211 -22.41 -13.00 35.87
C GLY A 211 -21.53 -13.29 34.64
N ASN A 212 -20.47 -12.50 34.38
CA ASN A 212 -19.83 -12.43 33.05
C ASN A 212 -18.27 -12.48 33.05
N LEU A 213 -17.66 -13.36 33.86
CA LEU A 213 -16.21 -13.34 34.15
C LEU A 213 -15.23 -13.89 33.07
N TRP A 214 -15.62 -14.12 31.79
CA TRP A 214 -14.68 -14.72 30.82
C TRP A 214 -14.58 -14.10 29.42
N PHE A 215 -15.30 -13.03 29.13
CA PHE A 215 -14.99 -12.14 28.02
C PHE A 215 -15.01 -10.73 28.58
N ASN A 216 -14.02 -9.90 28.23
CA ASN A 216 -13.96 -8.47 28.57
C ASN A 216 -15.08 -7.72 27.85
N LEU A 217 -16.33 -7.98 28.23
CA LEU A 217 -17.48 -7.21 27.80
C LEU A 217 -17.47 -5.90 28.59
N VAL A 218 -17.20 -4.79 27.91
CA VAL A 218 -17.62 -3.47 28.38
C VAL A 218 -19.15 -3.47 28.30
N ILE A 219 -19.79 -3.55 29.47
CA ILE A 219 -21.24 -3.48 29.55
C ILE A 219 -21.62 -2.00 29.57
N ALA A 220 -22.51 -1.62 28.67
CA ALA A 220 -22.90 -0.24 28.45
C ALA A 220 -23.77 0.28 29.61
N ASP A 221 -23.53 1.54 29.94
CA ASP A 221 -24.19 2.37 30.95
C ASP A 221 -25.65 2.73 30.55
N ASP A 222 -26.37 1.83 29.86
CA ASP A 222 -27.71 2.04 29.28
C ASP A 222 -28.80 0.99 29.61
N GLY A 223 -28.59 0.09 30.59
CA GLY A 223 -29.67 -0.75 31.17
C GLY A 223 -30.33 -1.76 30.25
N ALA A 224 -29.68 -2.03 29.13
CA ALA A 224 -30.20 -2.98 28.17
C ALA A 224 -29.97 -4.40 28.69
N LYS A 225 -30.97 -4.96 29.37
CA LYS A 225 -31.12 -6.42 29.39
C LYS A 225 -31.12 -6.87 27.93
N TYR A 226 -30.35 -7.90 27.58
CA TYR A 226 -30.34 -8.56 26.26
C TYR A 226 -29.48 -7.95 25.13
N VAL A 227 -28.42 -7.21 25.45
CA VAL A 227 -27.40 -6.78 24.47
C VAL A 227 -26.07 -7.49 24.70
N ALA A 228 -25.39 -7.90 23.63
CA ALA A 228 -24.03 -8.43 23.67
C ALA A 228 -23.09 -7.53 22.87
N THR A 229 -22.02 -7.05 23.50
CA THR A 229 -20.95 -6.29 22.87
C THR A 229 -19.66 -7.10 22.87
N TYR A 230 -18.77 -6.85 21.92
CA TYR A 230 -17.38 -7.30 22.01
C TYR A 230 -16.53 -6.47 21.05
N GLU A 231 -15.22 -6.59 21.16
CA GLU A 231 -14.29 -5.87 20.32
C GLU A 231 -13.25 -6.81 19.70
N ILE A 232 -12.78 -6.47 18.50
CA ILE A 232 -11.68 -7.14 17.83
C ILE A 232 -10.57 -6.10 17.66
N PRO A 233 -9.43 -6.23 18.37
CA PRO A 233 -8.28 -5.36 18.18
C PRO A 233 -7.71 -5.51 16.77
N ILE A 234 -7.42 -4.40 16.11
CA ILE A 234 -6.91 -4.37 14.74
C ILE A 234 -5.66 -3.49 14.62
N GLN A 235 -4.94 -3.69 13.51
CA GLN A 235 -3.99 -2.73 12.97
C GLN A 235 -4.34 -2.51 11.51
N LEU A 236 -4.42 -1.25 11.09
CA LEU A 236 -4.75 -0.83 9.74
C LEU A 236 -3.58 -0.02 9.20
N SER A 237 -2.99 -0.47 8.10
CA SER A 237 -1.87 0.20 7.45
C SER A 237 -2.12 0.48 5.98
N GLY A 238 -1.42 1.49 5.48
CA GLY A 238 -1.21 1.69 4.06
C GLY A 238 -0.22 0.70 3.45
N TRP A 239 0.20 1.03 2.23
CA TRP A 239 1.14 0.28 1.39
C TRP A 239 1.80 1.13 0.31
N ILE A 240 2.97 0.68 -0.14
CA ILE A 240 3.82 1.23 -1.20
C ILE A 240 3.72 0.28 -2.40
N TYR A 241 3.56 0.79 -3.61
CA TYR A 241 3.39 -0.04 -4.80
C TYR A 241 3.83 0.70 -6.07
N ASP A 242 3.79 0.02 -7.20
CA ASP A 242 3.97 0.56 -8.56
C ASP A 242 5.30 1.27 -8.80
N PHE A 243 6.41 0.70 -8.33
CA PHE A 243 7.74 1.20 -8.71
C PHE A 243 7.91 1.12 -10.24
N THR A 244 8.19 2.25 -10.87
CA THR A 244 8.29 2.35 -12.33
C THR A 244 9.44 3.25 -12.76
N ILE A 245 10.34 2.77 -13.62
CA ILE A 245 11.32 3.61 -14.31
C ILE A 245 10.61 4.37 -15.41
N THR A 246 10.65 5.69 -15.32
CA THR A 246 9.89 6.62 -16.16
C THR A 246 10.70 7.19 -17.33
N GLY A 247 12.04 7.13 -17.26
CA GLY A 247 12.89 7.65 -18.34
C GLY A 247 14.38 7.53 -18.09
N THR A 248 15.16 8.00 -19.07
CA THR A 248 16.64 7.90 -19.11
C THR A 248 17.27 9.08 -19.83
N ASP A 249 18.50 9.43 -19.46
CA ASP A 249 19.34 10.39 -20.19
C ASP A 249 20.08 9.78 -21.40
N ASN A 250 19.81 8.50 -21.69
CA ASN A 250 20.31 7.78 -22.86
C ASN A 250 19.23 7.47 -23.91
N GLY A 251 18.44 8.48 -24.28
CA GLY A 251 17.36 8.39 -25.24
C GLY A 251 17.77 7.82 -26.60
N SER A 252 18.97 8.11 -27.10
CA SER A 252 19.49 7.50 -28.34
C SER A 252 19.51 5.97 -28.30
N LEU A 253 19.80 5.36 -27.15
CA LEU A 253 19.77 3.90 -26.97
C LEU A 253 18.35 3.33 -27.06
N TYR A 254 17.34 4.09 -26.69
CA TYR A 254 15.97 3.59 -26.59
C TYR A 254 15.07 4.04 -27.74
N ALA A 255 15.31 5.22 -28.32
CA ALA A 255 14.51 5.80 -29.39
C ALA A 255 15.25 5.91 -30.74
N GLY A 256 16.56 5.59 -30.80
CA GLY A 256 17.33 5.55 -32.05
C GLY A 256 17.75 6.91 -32.63
N GLU A 257 17.05 7.99 -32.30
CA GLU A 257 17.39 9.35 -32.69
C GLU A 257 17.54 10.26 -31.46
N SER A 258 18.64 11.02 -31.38
CA SER A 258 18.76 12.11 -30.40
C SER A 258 18.17 13.38 -31.01
N VAL A 259 17.22 14.02 -30.33
CA VAL A 259 16.84 15.39 -30.67
C VAL A 259 18.06 16.30 -30.44
N LEU A 260 18.36 17.20 -31.39
CA LEU A 260 19.42 18.20 -31.22
C LEU A 260 19.23 18.96 -29.90
N GLY A 261 20.12 18.72 -28.92
CA GLY A 261 20.17 19.48 -27.66
C GLY A 261 19.80 18.73 -26.37
N SER A 262 19.23 17.51 -26.42
CA SER A 262 19.07 16.67 -25.21
C SER A 262 18.94 15.18 -25.57
N ASN A 263 19.71 14.33 -24.88
CA ASN A 263 19.60 12.88 -24.96
C ASN A 263 18.60 12.32 -23.92
N GLU A 264 17.88 13.15 -23.18
CA GLU A 264 16.83 12.70 -22.27
C GLU A 264 15.60 12.18 -23.03
N LEU A 265 15.03 11.09 -22.52
CA LEU A 265 13.84 10.43 -23.05
C LEU A 265 12.91 10.05 -21.90
N SER A 266 11.64 10.41 -22.04
CA SER A 266 10.56 9.80 -21.25
C SER A 266 10.19 8.45 -21.87
N PHE A 267 10.27 7.42 -21.05
CA PHE A 267 9.74 6.11 -21.39
C PHE A 267 8.21 6.11 -21.43
N VAL A 268 7.54 6.92 -20.60
CA VAL A 268 6.07 7.02 -20.62
C VAL A 268 5.59 7.57 -21.96
N MET A 269 6.19 8.67 -22.43
CA MET A 269 5.84 9.29 -23.72
C MET A 269 6.14 8.37 -24.91
N SER A 270 7.11 7.46 -24.78
CA SER A 270 7.46 6.48 -25.82
C SER A 270 6.84 5.10 -25.60
N LYS A 271 5.93 4.94 -24.63
CA LYS A 271 5.26 3.67 -24.30
C LYS A 271 6.26 2.55 -23.96
N ASN A 272 7.31 2.87 -23.22
CA ASN A 272 8.41 1.98 -22.85
C ASN A 272 8.74 1.99 -21.36
N GLU A 273 7.87 2.53 -20.52
CA GLU A 273 8.03 2.61 -19.06
C GLU A 273 8.30 1.21 -18.47
N LYS A 274 9.14 1.14 -17.44
CA LYS A 274 9.60 -0.14 -16.86
C LYS A 274 9.04 -0.31 -15.46
N LYS A 275 7.92 -1.01 -15.33
CA LYS A 275 7.26 -1.30 -14.05
C LYS A 275 7.95 -2.46 -13.32
N THR A 276 7.72 -2.61 -12.01
CA THR A 276 8.12 -3.77 -11.20
C THR A 276 7.91 -5.11 -11.92
N GLY A 277 6.71 -5.35 -12.43
CA GLY A 277 6.31 -6.61 -13.01
C GLY A 277 5.00 -6.51 -13.79
N THR A 278 4.38 -7.65 -14.07
CA THR A 278 3.17 -7.74 -14.91
C THR A 278 1.86 -7.67 -14.13
N LYS A 279 1.92 -7.61 -12.79
CA LYS A 279 0.75 -7.62 -11.92
C LYS A 279 0.50 -6.23 -11.31
N ASN A 280 -0.73 -6.03 -10.84
CA ASN A 280 -1.11 -4.85 -10.09
C ASN A 280 -0.84 -5.04 -8.59
N ARG A 281 -1.21 -4.04 -7.78
CA ARG A 281 -0.97 -4.07 -6.32
C ARG A 281 -1.65 -5.23 -5.58
N PHE A 282 -2.69 -5.86 -6.15
CA PHE A 282 -3.37 -7.02 -5.56
C PHE A 282 -2.85 -8.37 -6.09
N GLY A 283 -1.86 -8.37 -7.00
CA GLY A 283 -1.35 -9.59 -7.63
C GLY A 283 -2.14 -10.05 -8.85
N GLU A 284 -3.07 -9.24 -9.33
CA GLU A 284 -3.89 -9.54 -10.51
C GLU A 284 -3.24 -9.01 -11.80
N ASP A 285 -3.65 -9.52 -12.96
CA ASP A 285 -3.11 -9.06 -14.24
C ASP A 285 -3.29 -7.55 -14.41
N ASN A 286 -2.17 -6.85 -14.62
CA ASN A 286 -2.20 -5.40 -14.75
C ASN A 286 -2.68 -4.99 -16.15
N GLN A 287 -3.64 -4.08 -16.21
CA GLN A 287 -4.01 -3.40 -17.44
C GLN A 287 -3.09 -2.20 -17.65
N ARG A 288 -2.57 -2.05 -18.87
CA ARG A 288 -1.61 -1.01 -19.21
C ARG A 288 -2.28 0.09 -20.02
N TYR A 289 -2.46 1.24 -19.39
CA TYR A 289 -3.08 2.42 -19.99
C TYR A 289 -2.00 3.35 -20.54
N LEU A 290 -1.99 3.54 -21.85
CA LEU A 290 -0.97 4.33 -22.56
C LEU A 290 -1.46 5.73 -22.84
N LEU A 291 -0.63 6.77 -22.71
CA LEU A 291 -1.01 8.19 -22.85
C LEU A 291 -1.89 8.59 -24.07
N ASP A 292 -1.96 7.78 -25.12
CA ASP A 292 -2.83 7.97 -26.29
C ASP A 292 -4.30 7.51 -26.09
N GLY A 293 -4.63 6.95 -24.93
CA GLY A 293 -5.97 6.41 -24.62
C GLY A 293 -6.11 4.91 -24.87
N SER A 294 -5.08 4.24 -25.40
CA SER A 294 -5.13 2.80 -25.63
C SER A 294 -4.84 2.01 -24.36
N VAL A 295 -5.51 0.85 -24.26
CA VAL A 295 -5.33 -0.09 -23.15
C VAL A 295 -4.78 -1.39 -23.71
N GLU A 296 -3.66 -1.85 -23.16
CA GLU A 296 -3.15 -3.20 -23.40
C GLU A 296 -3.62 -4.10 -22.25
N SER A 297 -4.25 -5.22 -22.60
CA SER A 297 -4.81 -6.18 -21.63
C SER A 297 -3.76 -6.96 -20.83
N THR A 298 -2.48 -6.77 -21.15
CA THR A 298 -1.35 -7.43 -20.51
C THR A 298 -0.15 -6.50 -20.52
N TRP A 299 0.59 -6.46 -19.42
CA TRP A 299 1.86 -5.73 -19.36
C TRP A 299 2.99 -6.51 -20.07
N PRO A 300 3.70 -5.94 -21.05
CA PRO A 300 4.80 -6.66 -21.73
C PRO A 300 6.00 -6.90 -20.80
N GLU A 301 6.56 -8.10 -20.77
CA GLU A 301 7.78 -8.40 -19.97
C GLU A 301 8.98 -7.53 -20.34
N LYS A 302 9.08 -7.07 -21.60
CA LYS A 302 10.12 -6.10 -22.01
C LYS A 302 9.99 -4.73 -21.33
N ASN A 303 8.80 -4.43 -20.81
CA ASN A 303 8.45 -3.20 -20.11
C ASN A 303 8.42 -3.43 -18.59
N THR A 304 9.12 -4.45 -18.09
CA THR A 304 9.38 -4.60 -16.65
C THR A 304 10.85 -4.34 -16.35
N ILE A 305 11.16 -3.98 -15.10
CA ILE A 305 12.51 -4.14 -14.54
C ILE A 305 12.87 -5.64 -14.45
N THR A 306 14.13 -6.04 -14.25
CA THR A 306 15.38 -5.26 -14.19
C THR A 306 15.77 -4.68 -15.56
N LEU A 307 16.28 -3.45 -15.59
CA LEU A 307 16.76 -2.81 -16.83
C LEU A 307 18.13 -3.38 -17.25
N THR A 308 18.09 -4.37 -18.13
CA THR A 308 19.23 -5.14 -18.65
C THR A 308 19.28 -5.09 -20.18
N ASP A 309 20.30 -5.68 -20.81
CA ASP A 309 20.38 -5.77 -22.26
C ASP A 309 19.19 -6.56 -22.85
N GLY A 310 18.69 -6.12 -24.00
CA GLY A 310 17.47 -6.65 -24.61
C GLY A 310 16.20 -5.89 -24.27
N LYS A 311 16.24 -5.00 -23.26
CA LYS A 311 15.10 -4.15 -22.87
C LYS A 311 14.96 -2.87 -23.70
N SER A 312 15.94 -2.54 -24.56
CA SER A 312 15.80 -1.45 -25.54
C SER A 312 14.91 -1.88 -26.71
N PRO A 313 13.86 -1.10 -27.04
CA PRO A 313 13.01 -1.40 -28.18
C PRO A 313 13.73 -1.16 -29.51
N GLN A 314 14.68 -0.23 -29.55
CA GLN A 314 15.45 0.11 -30.75
C GLN A 314 16.63 -0.83 -30.97
N PHE A 315 17.44 -1.06 -29.94
CA PHE A 315 18.63 -1.89 -30.01
C PHE A 315 18.45 -3.16 -29.18
N LYS A 316 17.85 -4.19 -29.79
CA LYS A 316 17.41 -5.44 -29.15
C LYS A 316 18.46 -6.27 -28.40
N LYS A 317 19.74 -5.88 -28.43
CA LYS A 317 20.84 -6.51 -27.68
C LYS A 317 21.48 -5.55 -26.68
N GLN A 318 20.80 -4.45 -26.38
CA GLN A 318 21.27 -3.40 -25.49
C GLN A 318 20.11 -2.98 -24.57
N GLY A 319 20.43 -2.31 -23.48
CA GLY A 319 19.46 -1.85 -22.49
C GLY A 319 20.08 -1.64 -21.11
N ALA A 320 21.18 -2.34 -20.80
CA ALA A 320 21.95 -2.06 -19.60
C ALA A 320 22.46 -0.62 -19.59
N LEU A 321 22.51 -0.01 -18.40
CA LEU A 321 23.04 1.32 -18.19
C LEU A 321 24.54 1.35 -18.42
N TRP A 322 25.04 2.50 -18.84
CA TRP A 322 26.48 2.77 -18.90
C TRP A 322 26.88 3.65 -17.73
N LYS A 323 28.15 3.60 -17.32
CA LYS A 323 28.69 4.54 -16.34
C LYS A 323 28.48 5.98 -16.81
N GLY A 324 28.01 6.84 -15.92
CA GLY A 324 27.71 8.25 -16.19
C GLY A 324 26.31 8.53 -16.71
N GLN A 325 25.38 7.57 -16.62
CA GLN A 325 23.97 7.74 -16.99
C GLN A 325 23.08 7.97 -15.78
N THR A 326 21.94 8.58 -16.05
CA THR A 326 20.86 8.84 -15.09
C THR A 326 19.57 8.20 -15.59
N PHE A 327 18.81 7.61 -14.68
CA PHE A 327 17.42 7.25 -14.95
C PHE A 327 16.50 7.94 -13.94
N SER A 328 15.26 8.15 -14.34
CA SER A 328 14.19 8.62 -13.47
C SER A 328 13.20 7.52 -13.17
N PHE A 329 12.57 7.61 -12.01
CA PHE A 329 11.58 6.63 -11.57
C PHE A 329 10.48 7.31 -10.76
N GLU A 330 9.40 6.56 -10.54
CA GLU A 330 8.34 6.88 -9.59
C GLU A 330 8.03 5.68 -8.70
N VAL A 331 7.41 5.94 -7.55
CA VAL A 331 6.83 4.94 -6.66
C VAL A 331 5.58 5.53 -6.01
N LYS A 332 4.57 4.71 -5.77
CA LYS A 332 3.26 5.16 -5.27
C LYS A 332 3.01 4.67 -3.86
N THR A 333 2.20 5.43 -3.13
CA THR A 333 1.76 5.10 -1.78
C THR A 333 0.27 5.34 -1.62
N ILE A 334 -0.42 4.40 -0.97
CA ILE A 334 -1.72 4.61 -0.32
C ILE A 334 -1.42 4.55 1.17
N ALA A 335 -1.22 5.71 1.79
CA ALA A 335 -0.88 5.83 3.20
C ALA A 335 -1.11 7.27 3.66
N ASN A 336 -1.17 7.48 4.97
CA ASN A 336 -1.36 8.80 5.54
C ASN A 336 -0.03 9.59 5.58
N LEU A 337 0.58 9.83 4.41
CA LEU A 337 1.90 10.45 4.22
C LEU A 337 1.81 11.88 3.68
N TRP A 338 1.04 12.75 4.35
CA TRP A 338 0.79 14.13 3.92
C TRP A 338 1.62 15.18 4.67
N ASN A 339 2.25 14.84 5.80
CA ASN A 339 2.96 15.76 6.68
C ASN A 339 4.29 16.25 6.09
N GLU A 340 4.86 17.29 6.71
CA GLU A 340 6.07 17.95 6.22
C GLU A 340 7.33 17.07 6.27
N ASN A 341 7.41 16.18 7.26
CA ASN A 341 8.56 15.30 7.49
C ASN A 341 8.40 13.93 6.85
N ASP A 342 7.30 13.70 6.13
CA ASP A 342 7.05 12.44 5.45
C ASP A 342 7.94 12.33 4.22
N LYS A 343 8.49 11.14 4.01
CA LYS A 343 9.40 10.87 2.90
C LYS A 343 9.39 9.41 2.48
N VAL A 344 9.82 9.17 1.25
CA VAL A 344 10.32 7.87 0.80
C VAL A 344 11.84 7.88 0.90
N ASP A 345 12.39 6.81 1.44
CA ASP A 345 13.81 6.56 1.69
C ASP A 345 14.19 5.29 0.93
N ILE A 346 15.15 5.40 0.03
CA ILE A 346 15.62 4.27 -0.77
C ILE A 346 17.11 4.08 -0.50
N ILE A 347 17.49 2.85 -0.22
CA ILE A 347 18.88 2.45 0.00
C ILE A 347 19.29 1.55 -1.18
N PRO A 348 20.02 2.10 -2.16
CA PRO A 348 20.62 1.31 -3.23
C PRO A 348 21.69 0.38 -2.65
N THR A 349 21.77 -0.86 -3.11
CA THR A 349 22.88 -1.79 -2.86
C THR A 349 23.37 -2.38 -4.19
N PHE A 350 24.52 -3.04 -4.18
CA PHE A 350 25.19 -3.47 -5.41
C PHE A 350 25.64 -4.93 -5.35
N THR A 351 25.41 -5.65 -6.43
CA THR A 351 25.93 -7.01 -6.64
C THR A 351 26.78 -7.03 -7.90
N TYR A 352 28.03 -7.47 -7.79
CA TYR A 352 28.93 -7.60 -8.94
C TYR A 352 28.72 -8.94 -9.62
N VAL A 353 28.71 -8.95 -10.95
CA VAL A 353 28.63 -10.18 -11.76
C VAL A 353 29.77 -10.17 -12.76
N ASP A 354 30.61 -11.20 -12.73
CA ASP A 354 31.71 -11.34 -13.69
C ASP A 354 31.20 -11.77 -15.08
N ASN A 355 32.08 -11.74 -16.08
CA ASN A 355 31.75 -12.14 -17.46
C ASN A 355 31.41 -13.63 -17.62
N SER A 356 31.63 -14.45 -16.59
CA SER A 356 31.25 -15.87 -16.57
C SER A 356 29.90 -16.09 -15.87
N GLY A 357 29.30 -15.04 -15.30
CA GLY A 357 28.04 -15.08 -14.57
C GLY A 357 28.17 -15.38 -13.07
N ASN A 358 29.39 -15.35 -12.52
CA ASN A 358 29.57 -15.52 -11.08
C ASN A 358 29.18 -14.23 -10.34
N LYS A 359 28.26 -14.33 -9.39
CA LYS A 359 27.84 -13.22 -8.52
C LYS A 359 28.77 -13.06 -7.32
N VAL A 360 29.04 -11.81 -6.94
CA VAL A 360 29.67 -11.41 -5.69
C VAL A 360 28.77 -10.38 -5.01
N ASP A 361 28.23 -10.77 -3.86
CA ASP A 361 27.22 -10.01 -3.14
C ASP A 361 27.78 -8.71 -2.53
N SER A 362 26.86 -7.82 -2.16
CA SER A 362 27.15 -6.48 -1.65
C SER A 362 28.09 -6.43 -0.44
N ASP A 363 28.13 -7.48 0.39
CA ASP A 363 28.99 -7.56 1.58
C ASP A 363 30.43 -8.03 1.24
N HIS A 364 30.66 -8.52 0.02
CA HIS A 364 31.95 -8.98 -0.49
C HIS A 364 32.52 -8.13 -1.63
N ILE A 365 31.97 -6.93 -1.85
CA ILE A 365 32.54 -5.94 -2.77
C ILE A 365 32.76 -4.61 -2.07
N LYS A 366 33.64 -3.80 -2.65
CA LYS A 366 33.72 -2.36 -2.36
C LYS A 366 33.53 -1.58 -3.64
N VAL A 367 32.67 -0.56 -3.57
CA VAL A 367 32.38 0.34 -4.69
C VAL A 367 32.91 1.73 -4.37
N PHE A 368 33.67 2.29 -5.30
CA PHE A 368 34.26 3.62 -5.17
C PHE A 368 33.88 4.48 -6.37
N TYR A 369 33.82 5.80 -6.15
CA TYR A 369 33.72 6.77 -7.23
C TYR A 369 34.63 7.97 -6.99
N ASN A 370 34.97 8.69 -8.06
CA ASN A 370 35.83 9.87 -7.94
C ASN A 370 35.12 11.02 -7.21
N ASN A 371 35.84 11.69 -6.34
CA ASN A 371 35.39 12.95 -5.78
C ASN A 371 35.31 14.03 -6.87
N SER A 372 34.15 14.68 -6.95
CA SER A 372 33.86 15.75 -7.93
C SER A 372 34.76 16.99 -7.82
N ASP A 373 35.50 17.15 -6.72
CA ASP A 373 36.43 18.28 -6.50
C ASP A 373 37.74 18.17 -7.30
N GLY A 374 37.95 17.07 -8.03
CA GLY A 374 39.16 16.85 -8.83
C GLY A 374 40.42 16.57 -8.00
N SER A 375 40.26 16.28 -6.70
CA SER A 375 41.38 15.95 -5.79
C SER A 375 42.07 14.63 -6.11
N GLY A 376 41.48 13.78 -6.97
CA GLY A 376 41.94 12.41 -7.21
C GLY A 376 41.67 11.48 -6.02
N SER A 377 40.82 11.89 -5.07
CA SER A 377 40.39 11.05 -3.96
C SER A 377 39.19 10.18 -4.36
N TYR A 378 39.18 8.95 -3.84
CA TYR A 378 38.10 7.99 -4.02
C TYR A 378 37.12 8.09 -2.84
N ILE A 379 35.83 8.11 -3.14
CA ILE A 379 34.75 8.04 -2.17
C ILE A 379 34.23 6.61 -2.18
N GLU A 380 34.36 5.93 -1.06
CA GLU A 380 33.77 4.61 -0.86
C GLU A 380 32.27 4.77 -0.58
N TYR A 381 31.46 4.04 -1.33
CA TYR A 381 30.01 3.96 -1.17
C TYR A 381 29.62 3.64 0.28
N GLY A 382 28.55 4.27 0.77
CA GLY A 382 27.98 3.99 2.10
C GLY A 382 28.79 4.52 3.28
N THR A 383 29.96 5.14 3.03
CA THR A 383 30.73 5.80 4.08
C THR A 383 30.16 7.19 4.42
N SER A 384 30.55 7.74 5.58
CA SER A 384 30.17 9.11 5.96
C SER A 384 30.63 10.19 4.96
N ARG A 385 31.65 9.88 4.14
CA ARG A 385 32.10 10.74 3.05
C ARG A 385 31.13 10.69 1.86
N ASP A 386 30.53 9.54 1.56
CA ASP A 386 29.50 9.43 0.51
C ASP A 386 28.24 10.23 0.88
N THR A 387 27.84 10.15 2.16
CA THR A 387 26.63 10.82 2.64
C THR A 387 26.82 12.30 3.00
N ILE A 388 28.01 12.89 2.80
CA ILE A 388 28.21 14.31 3.08
C ILE A 388 27.40 15.15 2.08
N THR A 389 26.75 16.20 2.59
CA THR A 389 25.79 17.03 1.87
C THR A 389 26.27 17.60 0.52
N SER A 390 27.58 17.77 0.31
CA SER A 390 28.13 18.26 -0.96
C SER A 390 28.10 17.23 -2.09
N ASN A 391 28.00 15.94 -1.79
CA ASN A 391 27.98 14.86 -2.78
C ASN A 391 26.56 14.49 -3.23
N TRP A 392 25.55 15.04 -2.57
CA TRP A 392 24.17 14.82 -2.94
C TRP A 392 23.78 15.67 -4.15
N LEU A 393 23.15 15.00 -5.11
CA LEU A 393 22.57 15.59 -6.30
C LEU A 393 21.13 16.01 -6.05
N ASN A 394 20.68 16.96 -6.86
CA ASN A 394 19.31 17.44 -6.81
C ASN A 394 18.42 16.70 -7.81
N THR A 395 17.15 16.56 -7.46
CA THR A 395 16.07 16.09 -8.35
C THR A 395 15.01 17.19 -8.47
N LYS A 396 14.26 17.17 -9.57
CA LYS A 396 13.01 17.93 -9.77
C LYS A 396 12.03 17.04 -10.53
N ILE A 397 10.72 17.28 -10.44
CA ILE A 397 9.69 16.46 -11.11
C ILE A 397 9.55 16.83 -12.60
N GLY A 398 9.60 18.11 -12.93
CA GLY A 398 9.45 18.64 -14.30
C GLY A 398 10.69 18.43 -15.16
N THR A 399 11.16 17.19 -15.27
CA THR A 399 12.24 16.76 -16.17
C THR A 399 11.67 16.09 -17.41
N LYS A 400 12.42 16.12 -18.52
CA LYS A 400 12.00 15.43 -19.75
C LYS A 400 11.91 13.91 -19.55
N MET A 401 12.69 13.33 -18.64
CA MET A 401 12.63 11.89 -18.33
C MET A 401 11.36 11.48 -17.58
N GLN A 402 10.71 12.42 -16.87
CA GLN A 402 9.46 12.18 -16.13
C GLN A 402 8.22 12.73 -16.85
N GLU A 403 8.40 13.31 -18.04
CA GLU A 403 7.30 13.82 -18.85
C GLU A 403 6.27 12.71 -19.09
N GLY A 404 5.00 13.01 -18.94
CA GLY A 404 3.91 12.02 -19.04
C GLY A 404 3.56 11.32 -17.73
N ALA A 405 4.50 11.17 -16.79
CA ALA A 405 4.30 10.42 -15.54
C ALA A 405 3.46 11.17 -14.51
N TYR A 406 3.57 12.50 -14.46
CA TYR A 406 2.91 13.37 -13.47
C TYR A 406 1.59 14.01 -13.94
N TYR A 407 0.97 13.47 -15.00
CA TYR A 407 -0.31 13.87 -15.61
C TYR A 407 -0.71 15.36 -15.45
N THR A 408 -0.58 16.15 -16.52
CA THR A 408 -1.12 17.52 -16.56
C THR A 408 -2.20 17.66 -17.61
N LYS A 409 -3.08 18.66 -17.42
CA LYS A 409 -4.23 18.94 -18.29
C LYS A 409 -3.85 19.19 -19.75
N GLU A 410 -2.70 19.82 -19.97
CA GLU A 410 -2.24 20.30 -21.28
C GLU A 410 -1.30 19.32 -22.00
N MET A 411 -0.95 18.19 -21.40
CA MET A 411 -0.09 17.23 -22.09
C MET A 411 -0.85 16.62 -23.28
N THR A 412 -0.25 16.69 -24.46
CA THR A 412 -0.78 16.13 -25.71
C THR A 412 0.10 14.98 -26.17
N ASP A 413 -0.51 13.93 -26.74
CA ASP A 413 0.26 12.93 -27.48
C ASP A 413 0.76 13.57 -28.78
N THR A 414 2.06 13.84 -28.83
CA THR A 414 2.71 14.50 -29.95
C THR A 414 2.88 13.58 -31.16
N GLU A 415 2.86 12.25 -30.98
CA GLU A 415 2.96 11.29 -32.08
C GLU A 415 1.62 11.15 -32.85
N SER A 416 0.49 11.43 -32.21
CA SER A 416 -0.86 11.28 -32.79
C SER A 416 -1.43 12.57 -33.43
N GLY A 417 -0.59 13.55 -33.76
CA GLY A 417 -1.02 14.76 -34.46
C GLY A 417 -1.82 15.76 -33.63
N GLY A 418 -1.60 15.81 -32.31
CA GLY A 418 -2.09 16.89 -31.44
C GLY A 418 -3.55 16.78 -31.00
N SER A 419 -4.13 15.57 -30.99
CA SER A 419 -5.41 15.36 -30.31
C SER A 419 -5.21 15.39 -28.79
N ALA A 420 -6.12 16.06 -28.07
CA ALA A 420 -6.15 16.04 -26.61
C ALA A 420 -6.24 14.60 -26.10
N ARG A 421 -5.59 14.32 -24.95
CA ARG A 421 -5.61 13.01 -24.29
C ARG A 421 -7.04 12.51 -24.11
N LYS A 422 -7.23 11.20 -24.26
CA LYS A 422 -8.51 10.51 -24.00
C LYS A 422 -8.67 10.02 -22.55
N TYR A 423 -7.88 10.54 -21.61
CA TYR A 423 -7.95 10.15 -20.20
C TYR A 423 -8.65 11.22 -19.36
N HIS A 424 -9.44 10.79 -18.38
CA HIS A 424 -10.14 11.67 -17.44
C HIS A 424 -9.35 11.97 -16.16
N PHE A 425 -8.07 11.57 -16.08
CA PHE A 425 -7.22 11.91 -14.93
C PHE A 425 -7.11 13.43 -14.73
N GLY A 426 -7.28 13.86 -13.47
CA GLY A 426 -7.08 15.24 -13.08
C GLY A 426 -5.63 15.69 -13.23
N ASP A 427 -5.41 17.00 -13.24
CA ASP A 427 -4.07 17.57 -13.24
C ASP A 427 -3.44 17.47 -11.84
N TRP A 428 -2.63 16.43 -11.61
CA TRP A 428 -2.02 16.15 -10.31
C TRP A 428 -1.14 17.30 -9.82
N SER A 429 -0.45 17.95 -10.74
CA SER A 429 0.46 19.06 -10.43
C SER A 429 -0.30 20.32 -10.02
N ASN A 430 -1.43 20.60 -10.67
CA ASN A 430 -2.30 21.71 -10.31
C ASN A 430 -3.02 21.46 -8.99
N PHE A 431 -3.62 20.28 -8.82
CA PHE A 431 -4.27 19.89 -7.57
C PHE A 431 -3.30 19.96 -6.39
N THR A 432 -2.08 19.43 -6.56
CA THR A 432 -1.03 19.56 -5.55
C THR A 432 -0.72 21.04 -5.25
N ALA A 433 -0.59 21.89 -6.27
CA ALA A 433 -0.36 23.32 -6.05
C ALA A 433 -1.49 23.97 -5.23
N GLU A 434 -2.75 23.65 -5.54
CA GLU A 434 -3.94 24.14 -4.83
C GLU A 434 -3.94 23.72 -3.36
N GLN A 435 -3.67 22.44 -3.07
CA GLN A 435 -3.59 21.95 -1.70
C GLN A 435 -2.49 22.66 -0.89
N TYR A 436 -1.28 22.79 -1.45
CA TYR A 436 -0.23 23.55 -0.78
C TYR A 436 -0.58 25.03 -0.58
N ASN A 437 -1.26 25.66 -1.54
CA ASN A 437 -1.68 27.05 -1.39
C ASN A 437 -2.71 27.19 -0.27
N SER A 438 -3.62 26.22 -0.14
CA SER A 438 -4.61 26.14 0.94
C SER A 438 -3.95 25.96 2.31
N ASP A 439 -3.16 24.88 2.46
CA ASP A 439 -2.50 24.49 3.72
C ASP A 439 -1.63 25.60 4.31
N TYR A 440 -0.95 26.35 3.44
CA TYR A 440 0.01 27.39 3.84
C TYR A 440 -0.51 28.82 3.57
N SER A 441 -1.77 28.99 3.19
CA SER A 441 -2.39 30.29 2.88
C SER A 441 -1.56 31.15 1.90
N LEU A 442 -0.98 30.52 0.87
CA LEU A 442 -0.10 31.18 -0.10
C LEU A 442 -0.92 32.00 -1.11
N THR A 443 -0.58 33.29 -1.27
CA THR A 443 -1.31 34.21 -2.16
C THR A 443 -0.36 35.09 -2.96
N GLY A 444 -0.87 35.68 -4.07
CA GLY A 444 -0.13 36.62 -4.91
C GLY A 444 1.15 36.00 -5.48
N ALA A 445 2.29 36.68 -5.34
CA ALA A 445 3.57 36.21 -5.87
C ALA A 445 4.05 34.88 -5.24
N ASN A 446 3.62 34.58 -4.02
CA ASN A 446 4.00 33.37 -3.28
C ASN A 446 3.15 32.15 -3.65
N GLN A 447 2.05 32.35 -4.37
CA GLN A 447 1.19 31.27 -4.83
C GLN A 447 1.96 30.31 -5.72
N LEU A 448 1.75 29.02 -5.51
CA LEU A 448 2.28 27.94 -6.32
C LEU A 448 1.39 27.73 -7.52
N THR A 449 2.02 27.54 -8.67
CA THR A 449 1.40 27.05 -9.89
C THR A 449 1.88 25.63 -10.14
N SER A 450 1.23 24.89 -11.03
CA SER A 450 1.71 23.60 -11.54
C SER A 450 3.19 23.66 -11.93
N GLU A 451 3.61 24.67 -12.70
CA GLU A 451 4.98 24.81 -13.17
C GLU A 451 5.96 25.05 -12.02
N LYS A 452 5.54 25.79 -10.98
CA LYS A 452 6.36 25.98 -9.78
C LYS A 452 6.50 24.69 -8.98
N VAL A 453 5.44 23.89 -8.88
CA VAL A 453 5.49 22.57 -8.22
C VAL A 453 6.47 21.66 -8.95
N LEU A 454 6.30 21.52 -10.27
CA LEU A 454 7.17 20.68 -11.11
C LEU A 454 8.62 21.20 -11.18
N GLY A 455 8.80 22.51 -11.10
CA GLY A 455 10.11 23.18 -11.15
C GLY A 455 10.89 23.16 -9.83
N ARG A 456 10.31 22.71 -8.71
CA ARG A 456 11.01 22.62 -7.44
C ARG A 456 12.16 21.63 -7.54
N SER A 457 13.37 22.11 -7.28
CA SER A 457 14.56 21.29 -7.18
C SER A 457 14.94 21.12 -5.72
N THR A 458 15.17 19.88 -5.29
CA THR A 458 15.59 19.56 -3.92
C THR A 458 16.74 18.57 -3.94
N ARG A 459 17.58 18.64 -2.92
CA ARG A 459 18.65 17.67 -2.71
C ARG A 459 18.01 16.32 -2.37
N SER A 460 18.36 15.30 -3.15
CA SER A 460 17.56 14.08 -3.21
C SER A 460 18.41 12.81 -3.10
N TYR A 461 19.58 12.71 -3.72
CA TYR A 461 20.30 11.43 -3.72
C TYR A 461 21.82 11.53 -3.80
N CYS A 462 22.51 10.52 -3.27
CA CYS A 462 23.88 10.16 -3.58
C CYS A 462 23.94 8.67 -3.97
N LEU A 463 25.12 8.06 -4.06
CA LEU A 463 25.24 6.68 -4.52
C LEU A 463 24.62 5.67 -3.54
N SER A 464 24.65 5.94 -2.24
CA SER A 464 24.13 5.06 -1.18
C SER A 464 22.76 5.41 -0.61
N HIS A 465 22.18 6.53 -1.03
CA HIS A 465 20.93 6.97 -0.42
C HIS A 465 20.12 7.85 -1.36
N ILE A 466 18.81 7.64 -1.41
CA ILE A 466 17.85 8.47 -2.12
C ILE A 466 16.73 8.84 -1.13
N ILE A 467 16.44 10.14 -1.02
CA ILE A 467 15.40 10.72 -0.19
C ILE A 467 14.43 11.50 -1.07
N LEU A 468 13.21 10.99 -1.17
CA LEU A 468 12.10 11.69 -1.81
C LEU A 468 11.29 12.38 -0.73
N ASN A 469 11.51 13.69 -0.56
CA ASN A 469 10.75 14.51 0.37
C ASN A 469 9.47 15.07 -0.28
N LYS A 470 8.66 15.82 0.49
CA LYS A 470 7.41 16.42 0.02
C LYS A 470 7.49 17.25 -1.27
N ASN A 471 8.66 17.80 -1.64
CA ASN A 471 8.84 18.54 -2.89
C ASN A 471 8.91 17.65 -4.13
N LEU A 472 9.11 16.35 -3.93
CA LEU A 472 9.14 15.30 -4.95
C LEU A 472 7.89 14.42 -4.88
N ARG A 473 6.83 14.90 -4.23
CA ARG A 473 5.54 14.23 -4.06
C ARG A 473 4.45 15.00 -4.79
N LEU A 474 3.61 14.30 -5.53
CA LEU A 474 2.33 14.81 -6.00
C LEU A 474 1.20 14.01 -5.37
N TYR A 475 0.09 14.69 -5.06
CA TYR A 475 -1.18 14.03 -4.79
C TYR A 475 -1.73 13.52 -6.11
N SER A 476 -1.94 12.21 -6.18
CA SER A 476 -2.23 11.50 -7.43
C SER A 476 -3.46 10.61 -7.33
N GLY A 477 -4.30 10.78 -6.31
CA GLY A 477 -5.46 9.92 -6.14
C GLY A 477 -6.51 10.16 -7.20
N GLU A 478 -6.83 9.13 -7.98
CA GLU A 478 -7.89 9.18 -8.98
C GLU A 478 -8.70 7.88 -8.95
N TRP A 479 -10.03 7.98 -9.01
CA TRP A 479 -10.90 6.81 -8.90
C TRP A 479 -10.67 5.83 -10.06
N GLU A 480 -10.38 6.37 -11.24
CA GLU A 480 -9.93 5.58 -12.39
C GLU A 480 -8.68 4.77 -12.05
N GLN A 481 -7.69 5.34 -11.37
CA GLN A 481 -6.48 4.60 -10.99
C GLN A 481 -6.76 3.49 -9.98
N LEU A 482 -7.66 3.70 -9.01
CA LEU A 482 -8.04 2.61 -8.10
C LEU A 482 -8.83 1.53 -8.83
N SER A 483 -9.84 1.91 -9.61
CA SER A 483 -10.73 1.00 -10.33
C SER A 483 -10.02 0.20 -11.43
N TRP A 484 -9.08 0.81 -12.15
CA TRP A 484 -8.22 0.13 -13.13
C TRP A 484 -7.30 -0.93 -12.53
N ASN A 485 -7.18 -0.93 -11.20
CA ASN A 485 -6.41 -1.91 -10.45
C ASN A 485 -7.31 -2.87 -9.65
N THR A 486 -8.63 -2.87 -9.87
CA THR A 486 -9.54 -3.86 -9.27
C THR A 486 -9.79 -5.04 -10.22
N LYS A 487 -10.28 -6.16 -9.68
CA LYS A 487 -10.49 -7.45 -10.36
C LYS A 487 -11.49 -7.42 -11.52
N ASP A 488 -12.18 -6.29 -11.74
CA ASP A 488 -13.35 -6.23 -12.60
C ASP A 488 -13.06 -5.74 -14.03
N THR A 489 -13.67 -6.43 -14.99
CA THR A 489 -13.53 -6.11 -16.41
C THR A 489 -14.04 -4.70 -16.71
N ALA A 490 -13.44 -4.03 -17.69
CA ALA A 490 -13.80 -2.69 -18.18
C ALA A 490 -15.28 -2.50 -18.61
N THR A 491 -16.11 -3.56 -18.55
CA THR A 491 -17.50 -3.60 -18.97
C THR A 491 -18.51 -3.16 -17.91
N GLU A 492 -18.17 -3.18 -16.61
CA GLU A 492 -19.07 -2.71 -15.53
C GLU A 492 -18.92 -1.20 -15.25
N PHE A 493 -18.11 -0.52 -16.06
CA PHE A 493 -17.73 0.88 -15.94
C PHE A 493 -18.89 1.88 -16.18
N GLU A 494 -20.08 1.44 -16.60
CA GLU A 494 -21.23 2.34 -16.80
C GLU A 494 -21.79 2.95 -15.50
N SER A 495 -21.43 2.44 -14.32
CA SER A 495 -21.75 3.08 -13.04
C SER A 495 -20.79 4.21 -12.66
N VAL A 496 -19.56 4.20 -13.19
CA VAL A 496 -18.48 5.19 -12.94
C VAL A 496 -18.58 6.40 -13.88
N LEU A 497 -19.32 6.28 -14.99
CA LEU A 497 -19.68 7.40 -15.89
C LEU A 497 -20.39 8.57 -15.19
N ARG A 498 -20.84 8.42 -13.93
CA ARG A 498 -21.39 9.54 -13.15
C ARG A 498 -20.34 10.50 -12.60
N TYR A 499 -19.06 10.12 -12.57
CA TYR A 499 -18.01 10.91 -11.91
C TYR A 499 -17.01 11.55 -12.89
N SER A 500 -16.83 10.98 -14.10
CA SER A 500 -16.00 11.59 -15.16
C SER A 500 -16.57 12.91 -15.72
N ASP A 501 -17.84 13.23 -15.42
CA ASP A 501 -18.49 14.49 -15.79
C ASP A 501 -18.15 15.66 -14.84
N LEU A 502 -17.40 15.42 -13.75
CA LEU A 502 -17.04 16.46 -12.76
C LEU A 502 -16.15 17.57 -13.35
N ASP A 503 -15.36 17.28 -14.39
CA ASP A 503 -14.48 18.25 -15.03
C ASP A 503 -15.07 18.86 -16.32
N ASN A 504 -16.21 18.37 -16.83
CA ASN A 504 -16.62 18.65 -18.21
C ASN A 504 -18.01 19.28 -18.44
N ASP A 505 -18.87 19.41 -17.43
CA ASP A 505 -20.12 20.16 -17.61
C ASP A 505 -20.49 20.94 -16.35
N GLY A 506 -20.50 22.27 -16.44
CA GLY A 506 -20.96 23.20 -15.41
C GLY A 506 -22.46 23.11 -15.08
N THR A 507 -23.09 21.95 -15.29
CA THR A 507 -24.50 21.69 -15.05
C THR A 507 -24.81 20.38 -14.32
N VAL A 508 -23.81 19.65 -13.79
CA VAL A 508 -24.09 18.51 -12.90
C VAL A 508 -24.38 19.01 -11.48
N ASP A 509 -25.61 18.79 -11.02
CA ASP A 509 -26.07 19.09 -9.65
C ASP A 509 -25.34 18.20 -8.62
N THR A 510 -24.15 18.62 -8.23
CA THR A 510 -23.23 17.92 -7.31
C THR A 510 -23.41 18.44 -5.88
N GLY A 511 -24.63 18.30 -5.35
CA GLY A 511 -24.89 18.50 -3.92
C GLY A 511 -24.18 17.49 -3.00
N TRP A 512 -23.41 16.56 -3.56
CA TRP A 512 -22.71 15.47 -2.86
C TRP A 512 -21.19 15.57 -3.11
N LEU A 513 -20.52 16.22 -2.15
CA LEU A 513 -19.19 15.88 -1.62
C LEU A 513 -17.95 16.27 -2.45
N ALA A 514 -17.72 17.58 -2.57
CA ALA A 514 -16.39 18.12 -2.92
C ALA A 514 -15.30 17.70 -1.91
N GLU A 515 -15.63 17.57 -0.61
CA GLU A 515 -14.68 17.22 0.45
C GLU A 515 -14.18 15.76 0.38
N ASP A 516 -15.06 14.81 0.04
CA ASP A 516 -14.68 13.39 -0.09
C ASP A 516 -13.78 13.17 -1.33
N THR A 517 -13.96 14.00 -2.36
CA THR A 517 -13.10 13.99 -3.55
C THR A 517 -11.67 14.43 -3.21
N ASP A 518 -11.50 15.43 -2.33
CA ASP A 518 -10.19 15.93 -1.94
C ASP A 518 -9.44 14.97 -1.00
N ARG A 519 -10.14 14.39 -0.01
CA ARG A 519 -9.55 13.37 0.88
C ARG A 519 -9.04 12.17 0.11
N PHE A 520 -9.84 11.73 -0.85
CA PHE A 520 -9.45 10.68 -1.77
C PHE A 520 -8.22 11.06 -2.60
N ARG A 521 -8.25 12.21 -3.28
CA ARG A 521 -7.13 12.69 -4.12
C ARG A 521 -5.83 12.84 -3.36
N THR A 522 -5.89 13.26 -2.09
CA THR A 522 -4.73 13.45 -1.21
C THR A 522 -4.22 12.15 -0.57
N SER A 523 -5.05 11.12 -0.47
CA SER A 523 -4.69 9.84 0.16
C SER A 523 -3.74 8.96 -0.62
N MET A 524 -3.64 9.20 -1.94
CA MET A 524 -2.67 8.54 -2.80
C MET A 524 -1.60 9.53 -3.22
N GLN A 525 -0.35 9.11 -3.13
CA GLN A 525 0.78 9.95 -3.48
C GLN A 525 1.72 9.23 -4.45
N THR A 526 2.25 9.98 -5.41
CA THR A 526 3.29 9.52 -6.32
C THR A 526 4.58 10.29 -6.02
N TRP A 527 5.67 9.56 -5.79
CA TRP A 527 6.97 10.08 -5.40
C TRP A 527 7.95 9.91 -6.55
N TYR A 528 8.69 10.97 -6.87
CA TYR A 528 9.50 11.05 -8.09
C TYR A 528 10.99 11.14 -7.77
N GLY A 529 11.77 10.21 -8.31
CA GLY A 529 13.20 10.11 -8.07
C GLY A 529 14.04 10.11 -9.33
N GLN A 530 15.34 10.33 -9.14
CA GLN A 530 16.38 10.12 -10.14
C GLN A 530 17.55 9.41 -9.48
N PHE A 531 18.31 8.64 -10.25
CA PHE A 531 19.53 8.00 -9.79
C PHE A 531 20.60 8.09 -10.86
N TYR A 532 21.75 8.66 -10.49
CA TYR A 532 22.92 8.83 -11.36
C TYR A 532 23.96 7.77 -11.03
N VAL A 533 24.43 7.07 -12.06
CA VAL A 533 25.57 6.17 -11.98
C VAL A 533 26.84 6.96 -12.26
N PRO A 534 27.81 7.05 -11.33
CA PRO A 534 29.07 7.75 -11.56
C PRO A 534 29.79 7.30 -12.83
N SER A 535 30.30 8.27 -13.59
CA SER A 535 31.10 7.97 -14.80
C SER A 535 32.43 7.29 -14.48
N ASP A 536 32.98 7.57 -13.31
CA ASP A 536 34.16 6.94 -12.72
C ASP A 536 33.71 6.08 -11.55
N LEU A 537 33.38 4.83 -11.85
CA LEU A 537 32.92 3.82 -10.91
C LEU A 537 33.95 2.70 -10.87
N PHE A 538 34.39 2.33 -9.68
CA PHE A 538 35.42 1.33 -9.45
C PHE A 538 34.93 0.29 -8.46
N ILE A 539 35.15 -0.99 -8.80
CA ILE A 539 34.70 -2.12 -7.99
C ILE A 539 35.91 -2.94 -7.58
N VAL A 540 35.97 -3.32 -6.30
CA VAL A 540 36.96 -4.26 -5.77
C VAL A 540 36.24 -5.49 -5.24
N ASP A 541 36.56 -6.67 -5.78
CA ASP A 541 36.09 -7.96 -5.29
C ASP A 541 36.92 -8.40 -4.07
N LEU A 542 36.29 -8.49 -2.90
CA LEU A 542 36.96 -8.85 -1.64
C LEU A 542 37.32 -10.34 -1.57
N ASN A 543 36.76 -11.19 -2.44
CA ASN A 543 37.21 -12.59 -2.54
C ASN A 543 38.62 -12.66 -3.16
N LYS A 544 38.94 -11.75 -4.09
CA LYS A 544 40.28 -11.62 -4.70
C LYS A 544 41.22 -10.78 -3.83
N HIS A 545 40.67 -9.80 -3.12
CA HIS A 545 41.41 -8.85 -2.29
C HIS A 545 40.88 -8.80 -0.85
N PRO A 546 41.05 -9.88 -0.06
CA PRO A 546 40.51 -9.95 1.30
C PRO A 546 41.15 -8.88 2.20
N GLY A 547 40.31 -8.14 2.93
CA GLY A 547 40.75 -7.07 3.82
C GLY A 547 41.20 -5.80 3.10
N PHE A 548 40.78 -5.58 1.84
CA PHE A 548 41.13 -4.38 1.09
C PHE A 548 40.69 -3.09 1.80
N ASP A 549 41.64 -2.17 1.92
CA ASP A 549 41.45 -0.82 2.42
C ASP A 549 42.09 0.17 1.45
N MET A 550 41.32 1.14 0.97
CA MET A 550 41.74 2.07 -0.07
C MET A 550 42.90 2.95 0.40
N GLU A 551 42.87 3.42 1.65
CA GLU A 551 43.89 4.32 2.17
C GLU A 551 45.24 3.62 2.31
N THR A 552 45.24 2.40 2.86
CA THR A 552 46.42 1.54 2.97
C THR A 552 46.97 1.14 1.60
N TYR A 553 46.08 0.81 0.65
CA TYR A 553 46.49 0.44 -0.69
C TYR A 553 47.13 1.62 -1.43
N MET A 554 46.51 2.81 -1.42
CA MET A 554 47.06 4.01 -2.05
C MET A 554 48.45 4.39 -1.52
N ALA A 555 48.72 4.17 -0.23
CA ALA A 555 50.01 4.47 0.39
C ALA A 555 51.16 3.58 -0.14
N SER A 556 50.85 2.40 -0.66
CA SER A 556 51.84 1.42 -1.14
C SER A 556 51.81 1.21 -2.66
N ALA A 557 50.70 1.51 -3.32
CA ALA A 557 50.50 1.35 -4.75
C ALA A 557 51.43 2.25 -5.57
N ASN A 558 51.86 1.74 -6.74
CA ASN A 558 52.71 2.44 -7.70
C ASN A 558 53.95 3.13 -7.09
N GLY A 559 54.54 2.55 -6.03
CA GLY A 559 55.69 3.13 -5.33
C GLY A 559 55.36 4.40 -4.53
N GLY A 560 54.12 4.53 -4.04
CA GLY A 560 53.62 5.71 -3.33
C GLY A 560 53.10 6.81 -4.24
N LEU A 561 52.93 6.53 -5.54
CA LEU A 561 52.39 7.48 -6.53
C LEU A 561 50.85 7.48 -6.57
N GLY A 562 50.19 6.68 -5.73
CA GLY A 562 48.74 6.55 -5.66
C GLY A 562 48.17 5.50 -6.62
N ILE A 563 46.85 5.36 -6.63
CA ILE A 563 46.10 4.41 -7.47
C ILE A 563 45.51 5.13 -8.69
N LYS A 564 45.53 4.48 -9.86
CA LYS A 564 44.96 4.99 -11.11
C LYS A 564 43.71 4.19 -11.50
N GLU A 565 42.92 4.74 -12.40
CA GLU A 565 41.70 4.10 -12.92
C GLU A 565 41.97 2.73 -13.55
N ASP A 566 43.18 2.50 -14.08
CA ASP A 566 43.61 1.26 -14.69
C ASP A 566 44.35 0.30 -13.73
N ASP A 567 44.32 0.53 -12.42
CA ASP A 567 44.95 -0.34 -11.45
C ASP A 567 44.34 -1.76 -11.48
N PRO A 568 45.17 -2.83 -11.37
CA PRO A 568 44.68 -4.21 -11.44
C PRO A 568 43.77 -4.63 -10.28
N VAL A 569 43.69 -3.85 -9.19
CA VAL A 569 42.76 -4.15 -8.09
C VAL A 569 41.29 -3.91 -8.44
N PHE A 570 41.03 -3.12 -9.48
CA PHE A 570 39.68 -2.81 -9.92
C PHE A 570 39.17 -3.80 -10.96
N GLU A 571 37.92 -4.23 -10.79
CA GLU A 571 37.19 -4.98 -11.81
C GLU A 571 36.81 -4.04 -12.96
N LYS A 572 37.35 -4.34 -14.16
CA LYS A 572 37.16 -3.51 -15.36
C LYS A 572 36.06 -4.03 -16.30
N SER A 573 35.61 -5.25 -16.07
CA SER A 573 34.66 -5.96 -16.91
C SER A 573 33.61 -6.67 -16.06
N GLY A 574 32.51 -7.05 -16.70
CA GLY A 574 31.33 -7.59 -16.02
C GLY A 574 30.28 -6.52 -15.79
N TYR A 575 29.38 -6.81 -14.87
CA TYR A 575 28.17 -6.04 -14.64
C TYR A 575 28.01 -5.72 -13.16
N LEU A 576 27.36 -4.60 -12.88
CA LEU A 576 26.95 -4.23 -11.54
C LEU A 576 25.43 -4.12 -11.51
N ILE A 577 24.79 -4.99 -10.73
CA ILE A 577 23.36 -4.94 -10.50
C ILE A 577 23.09 -3.94 -9.37
N VAL A 578 22.11 -3.07 -9.56
CA VAL A 578 21.67 -2.10 -8.55
C VAL A 578 20.34 -2.55 -7.99
N ASN A 579 20.32 -2.81 -6.68
CA ASN A 579 19.13 -3.22 -5.94
C ASN A 579 18.59 -2.09 -5.07
N PHE A 580 17.28 -1.87 -5.02
CA PHE A 580 16.64 -0.81 -4.24
C PHE A 580 15.86 -1.37 -3.04
N ASN A 581 16.27 -0.97 -1.83
CA ASN A 581 15.45 -1.16 -0.62
C ASN A 581 14.62 0.10 -0.36
N ILE A 582 13.30 0.03 -0.59
CA ILE A 582 12.38 1.18 -0.53
C ILE A 582 11.59 1.15 0.80
N ARG A 583 11.55 2.30 1.49
CA ARG A 583 10.84 2.50 2.75
C ARG A 583 10.16 3.86 2.82
N THR A 584 9.11 3.99 3.62
CA THR A 584 8.53 5.29 3.97
C THR A 584 8.86 5.66 5.41
N TYR A 585 8.90 6.96 5.66
CA TYR A 585 8.92 7.53 7.00
C TYR A 585 7.70 8.42 7.16
N LYS A 586 6.95 8.20 8.24
CA LYS A 586 5.80 8.98 8.68
C LYS A 586 6.19 9.74 9.94
N ASP A 587 6.14 11.07 9.90
CA ASP A 587 6.58 11.95 10.98
C ASP A 587 7.99 11.62 11.53
N GLY A 588 8.90 11.27 10.62
CA GLY A 588 10.28 10.91 10.93
C GLY A 588 10.48 9.52 11.53
N LYS A 589 9.43 8.70 11.66
CA LYS A 589 9.51 7.30 12.08
C LYS A 589 9.37 6.37 10.87
N ALA A 590 10.15 5.30 10.84
CA ALA A 590 10.05 4.28 9.81
C ALA A 590 8.64 3.64 9.84
N HIS A 591 7.99 3.57 8.68
CA HIS A 591 6.56 3.27 8.59
C HIS A 591 6.30 2.04 7.71
N LEU A 592 6.44 2.14 6.38
CA LEU A 592 6.24 1.03 5.44
C LEU A 592 7.55 0.63 4.73
N ARG A 593 7.61 -0.61 4.23
CA ARG A 593 8.70 -1.17 3.41
C ARG A 593 8.10 -1.93 2.22
N TYR A 594 8.75 -1.79 1.05
CA TYR A 594 8.30 -2.43 -0.19
C TYR A 594 8.60 -3.94 -0.21
N LEU A 595 9.79 -4.29 0.30
CA LEU A 595 10.15 -5.68 0.58
C LEU A 595 9.32 -6.16 1.77
N GLY A 596 8.73 -7.35 1.65
CA GLY A 596 7.75 -7.87 2.59
C GLY A 596 8.31 -8.27 3.95
N GLY A 597 7.40 -8.70 4.83
CA GLY A 597 7.73 -9.42 6.05
C GLY A 597 8.05 -10.89 5.78
N ALA A 598 8.44 -11.62 6.83
CA ALA A 598 8.82 -13.03 6.73
C ALA A 598 7.69 -13.97 6.24
N PHE A 599 6.44 -13.48 6.19
CA PHE A 599 5.25 -14.26 5.83
C PHE A 599 4.45 -13.63 4.67
N GLY A 600 5.00 -12.63 3.97
CA GLY A 600 4.40 -12.02 2.79
C GLY A 600 4.35 -10.48 2.84
N GLY A 601 3.50 -9.89 2.00
CA GLY A 601 3.42 -8.44 1.84
C GLY A 601 4.58 -7.86 1.03
N ASP A 602 5.27 -8.71 0.28
CA ASP A 602 6.35 -8.29 -0.61
C ASP A 602 5.77 -7.75 -1.91
N MET A 603 5.94 -6.46 -2.15
CA MET A 603 5.38 -5.83 -3.33
C MET A 603 6.23 -6.07 -4.58
N TRP A 604 7.47 -6.53 -4.45
CA TRP A 604 8.22 -7.06 -5.60
C TRP A 604 7.55 -8.37 -6.08
N GLU A 605 7.29 -9.30 -5.16
CA GLU A 605 6.62 -10.56 -5.48
C GLU A 605 5.19 -10.35 -5.98
N ILE A 606 4.38 -9.58 -5.23
CA ILE A 606 2.96 -9.36 -5.52
C ILE A 606 2.79 -8.71 -6.89
N GLU A 607 3.62 -7.73 -7.26
CA GLU A 607 3.54 -7.10 -8.58
C GLU A 607 4.16 -7.93 -9.72
N GLY A 608 4.65 -9.13 -9.42
CA GLY A 608 5.16 -10.08 -10.40
C GLY A 608 6.54 -9.71 -10.92
N PHE A 609 7.46 -9.31 -10.03
CA PHE A 609 8.86 -9.08 -10.36
C PHE A 609 9.46 -10.29 -11.11
N ASN A 610 10.18 -10.02 -12.19
CA ASN A 610 10.79 -11.06 -13.01
C ASN A 610 12.19 -11.40 -12.50
N THR A 611 12.33 -12.56 -11.86
CA THR A 611 13.61 -13.07 -11.35
C THR A 611 14.50 -13.66 -12.44
N MET A 612 14.05 -13.70 -13.68
CA MET A 612 14.81 -14.26 -14.81
C MET A 612 15.06 -13.19 -15.88
N PRO A 613 16.26 -13.19 -16.51
CA PRO A 613 16.50 -12.39 -17.70
C PRO A 613 15.52 -12.73 -18.82
N LEU A 614 15.26 -11.75 -19.69
CA LEU A 614 14.46 -12.00 -20.88
C LEU A 614 15.12 -13.04 -21.78
N SER A 615 14.31 -13.85 -22.44
CA SER A 615 14.81 -14.78 -23.46
C SER A 615 15.61 -14.02 -24.54
N GLY A 616 16.91 -14.32 -24.63
CA GLY A 616 17.82 -13.70 -25.59
C GLY A 616 18.56 -12.46 -25.07
N ASP A 617 18.42 -12.14 -23.78
CA ASP A 617 19.34 -11.23 -23.07
C ASP A 617 20.78 -11.75 -23.23
N PRO A 618 21.72 -10.92 -23.76
CA PRO A 618 23.09 -11.32 -23.97
C PRO A 618 23.96 -11.26 -22.71
N THR A 619 23.47 -10.68 -21.60
CA THR A 619 24.23 -10.61 -20.35
C THR A 619 24.41 -12.00 -19.73
N PRO A 620 25.56 -12.28 -19.08
CA PRO A 620 25.81 -13.55 -18.40
C PRO A 620 25.15 -13.61 -17.00
N ILE A 621 24.08 -12.85 -16.76
CA ILE A 621 23.40 -12.82 -15.46
C ILE A 621 22.41 -13.99 -15.41
N PRO A 622 22.51 -14.93 -14.44
CA PRO A 622 21.65 -16.10 -14.42
C PRO A 622 20.23 -15.81 -13.91
N ASP A 623 20.11 -14.92 -12.93
CA ASP A 623 18.88 -14.58 -12.21
C ASP A 623 18.98 -13.18 -11.58
N PHE A 624 17.83 -12.66 -11.15
CA PHE A 624 17.68 -11.40 -10.43
C PHE A 624 17.01 -11.62 -9.07
N GLU A 625 17.36 -10.77 -8.12
CA GLU A 625 16.76 -10.71 -6.79
C GLU A 625 15.73 -9.58 -6.72
N GLU A 626 14.76 -9.73 -5.82
CA GLU A 626 13.73 -8.72 -5.58
C GLU A 626 14.38 -7.37 -5.23
N GLY A 627 13.96 -6.34 -5.95
CA GLY A 627 14.54 -5.00 -5.86
C GLY A 627 15.66 -4.72 -6.85
N ASP A 628 16.12 -5.69 -7.66
CA ASP A 628 17.08 -5.42 -8.74
C ASP A 628 16.42 -4.56 -9.82
N VAL A 629 16.74 -3.27 -9.84
CA VAL A 629 16.07 -2.29 -10.71
C VAL A 629 16.80 -2.10 -12.03
N VAL A 630 18.14 -2.06 -12.02
CA VAL A 630 18.96 -1.80 -13.21
C VAL A 630 20.27 -2.58 -13.19
N VAL A 631 20.79 -2.89 -14.38
CA VAL A 631 22.13 -3.45 -14.59
C VAL A 631 23.02 -2.39 -15.22
N ILE A 632 24.24 -2.23 -14.71
CA ILE A 632 25.29 -1.36 -15.25
C ILE A 632 26.35 -2.22 -15.93
N ASP A 633 26.66 -1.92 -17.19
CA ASP A 633 27.78 -2.48 -17.92
C ASP A 633 29.07 -1.73 -17.57
N LEU A 634 30.03 -2.42 -16.95
CA LEU A 634 31.27 -1.80 -16.45
C LEU A 634 32.26 -1.47 -17.57
N GLU A 635 32.13 -2.12 -18.74
CA GLU A 635 32.98 -1.91 -19.90
C GLU A 635 32.53 -0.69 -20.73
N LYS A 636 31.34 -0.13 -20.45
CA LYS A 636 30.78 1.02 -21.17
C LYS A 636 30.70 2.26 -20.29
N SER A 637 31.17 3.39 -20.82
CA SER A 637 31.05 4.71 -20.19
C SER A 637 30.53 5.75 -21.17
N VAL A 638 29.77 6.73 -20.68
CA VAL A 638 29.43 7.92 -21.48
C VAL A 638 30.67 8.71 -21.91
N LYS A 639 31.80 8.59 -21.18
CA LYS A 639 33.08 9.20 -21.56
C LYS A 639 33.62 8.64 -22.88
N ASP A 640 33.31 7.40 -23.21
CA ASP A 640 33.77 6.75 -24.45
C ASP A 640 33.21 7.42 -25.70
N LYS A 641 32.02 8.03 -25.60
CA LYS A 641 31.39 8.80 -26.70
C LYS A 641 32.14 10.09 -27.04
N TYR A 642 32.92 10.65 -26.11
CA TYR A 642 33.49 12.00 -26.22
C TYR A 642 35.01 12.04 -26.43
N SER A 643 35.65 10.94 -26.83
CA SER A 643 37.09 10.95 -27.14
C SER A 643 37.39 12.01 -28.23
N PRO A 644 38.16 13.08 -27.91
CA PRO A 644 38.51 14.09 -28.89
C PRO A 644 39.52 13.50 -29.87
N GLY A 645 39.02 13.00 -31.00
CA GLY A 645 39.85 12.77 -32.17
C GLY A 645 40.33 14.11 -32.69
N ILE A 646 41.60 14.43 -32.47
CA ILE A 646 42.28 15.47 -33.25
C ILE A 646 42.27 14.97 -34.70
N PHE A 647 41.35 15.49 -35.51
CA PHE A 647 41.40 15.32 -36.95
C PHE A 647 42.62 16.10 -37.46
N GLY A 648 43.77 15.42 -37.50
CA GLY A 648 44.91 15.86 -38.30
C GLY A 648 44.51 15.79 -39.77
N VAL A 649 44.05 16.90 -40.32
CA VAL A 649 43.98 17.09 -41.77
C VAL A 649 45.42 17.26 -42.24
N ASN A 650 45.95 16.22 -42.89
CA ASN A 650 47.18 16.31 -43.69
C ASN A 650 46.83 16.46 -45.17
#